data_AF-A0A7M7MLY7-F1
#
_entry.id   AF-A0A7M7MLY7-F1
#
_cell.length_a   1.000
_cell.length_b   1.000
_cell.length_c   1.000
_cell.angle_alpha   90.00
_cell.angle_beta   90.00
_cell.angle_gamma   90.00
#
_symmetry.space_group_name_H-M   'P 1'
#
loop_
_entity.id
_entity.type
_entity.pdbx_description
1 polymer ?
#
loop_
_entity_poly.entity_id
_entity_poly.type
_entity_poly.pdbx_seq_one_letter_code
_entity_poly.pdbx_strand_id
1 'polypeptide(L)'
;MNQLTTSHQPSENEDTINVIEKSAMSGAGIKGASASQKLKNLNSHSGRNSVHGETTSNTTEDASINNKSQTNTVRRPGKSSISPTMHKRPTTNLPAGSTLRPENQYAMKKKRYLLLKKELTDKQKAAQELYTELSQLREKLLTTGARDPGKPEVLKLEIGPPKAAFPPEQICNESVETHIEKLSAGNELLECLEDRLREIPQRLRNICKELLDKQSNFTSFITSHLIEASENTEANPEEVTIQLEVHQRDYDNIRSRLNEIQELEEKSIAELRNNVQSMIDEYEHSRTKLKELNTIEAQKELQIHLNAAMEELQAEKDKNNQGKDRLRQTETHLQKARTKIRDLETSMAADKDKIQQLQCNIKSLEGQMKQKDMAIDARLKDMQKTMKNSEDLVSKVEKQRDSFEARLVELKEKMNSKENESMSTIKEMSERLKAITADLGVEKEKRQQVEDAFVELDERYRNLEEKSKQLCELAEKNKDITITEGNHTENEVRLFNELQQTRNELEAERQTKLQLQQEKEEIIAVMHQAACREEDEDSREKLAAELVFKSNELQKLMMQYTGLKKVAKNAQEKNGMLERQLMEIQERLHSQSMEGGKAGLSAHAIELQQQVSDLRNNLAEIIRQKEELETALTQKQLELEQRDRVMREQSKFLKVRDELLDILKGKVQQENGELSNSDENNEYLEQIHKQIAAKTEAIQELYTTLENKQLQIMRLEKMVKLMEDHQDRAQAQRTRLENRIAQLELALQRNKEQRGKGFGIL
;
A
#
# COMPACT_ATOMS: atom_id res chain seq x y z
N MET A 1 54.83 -35.57 -44.65
CA MET A 1 54.48 -34.60 -45.72
C MET A 1 53.34 -33.75 -45.18
N ASN A 2 53.44 -32.44 -45.34
CA ASN A 2 52.70 -31.46 -44.53
C ASN A 2 51.79 -30.56 -45.38
N GLN A 3 50.71 -30.10 -44.75
CA GLN A 3 50.13 -28.73 -44.82
C GLN A 3 49.52 -28.18 -46.13
N LEU A 4 48.35 -27.53 -45.93
CA LEU A 4 47.84 -26.32 -46.62
C LEU A 4 47.56 -26.45 -48.15
N THR A 5 46.69 -25.68 -48.83
CA THR A 5 45.95 -24.43 -48.53
C THR A 5 44.81 -24.26 -49.54
N THR A 6 43.73 -23.56 -49.18
CA THR A 6 43.00 -22.64 -50.10
C THR A 6 42.38 -21.49 -49.30
N SER A 7 42.19 -20.33 -49.92
CA SER A 7 42.06 -19.02 -49.25
C SER A 7 41.09 -18.07 -49.98
N HIS A 8 40.61 -17.04 -49.24
CA HIS A 8 39.97 -15.79 -49.71
C HIS A 8 38.58 -15.88 -50.38
N GLN A 9 37.69 -14.88 -50.27
CA GLN A 9 37.70 -13.56 -49.60
C GLN A 9 36.24 -13.13 -49.22
N PRO A 10 36.00 -12.09 -48.38
CA PRO A 10 34.68 -11.72 -47.86
C PRO A 10 34.10 -10.41 -48.43
N SER A 11 32.82 -10.12 -48.12
CA SER A 11 32.21 -8.78 -48.23
C SER A 11 31.23 -8.50 -47.08
N GLU A 12 31.53 -7.45 -46.30
CA GLU A 12 30.62 -6.32 -46.01
C GLU A 12 29.15 -6.60 -45.59
N ASN A 13 28.76 -6.37 -44.33
CA ASN A 13 28.47 -5.01 -43.84
C ASN A 13 28.02 -4.93 -42.36
N GLU A 14 28.26 -3.74 -41.83
CA GLU A 14 28.17 -3.16 -40.47
C GLU A 14 27.00 -3.56 -39.54
N ASP A 15 27.36 -3.74 -38.25
CA ASP A 15 26.45 -3.68 -37.11
C ASP A 15 25.90 -2.26 -36.88
N THR A 16 24.62 -2.12 -36.54
CA THR A 16 24.14 -0.99 -35.73
C THR A 16 23.16 -1.41 -34.65
N ILE A 17 23.52 -1.10 -33.41
CA ILE A 17 22.71 -1.29 -32.20
C ILE A 17 21.50 -0.36 -32.24
N ASN A 18 20.33 -0.81 -31.81
CA ASN A 18 19.37 0.10 -31.18
C ASN A 18 18.46 -0.56 -30.14
N VAL A 19 18.44 0.06 -28.95
CA VAL A 19 17.55 -0.23 -27.83
C VAL A 19 16.31 0.66 -27.97
N ILE A 20 15.09 0.12 -27.84
CA ILE A 20 13.88 0.93 -27.68
C ILE A 20 13.02 0.38 -26.54
N GLU A 21 12.95 1.16 -25.47
CA GLU A 21 11.95 1.05 -24.41
C GLU A 21 10.55 1.39 -24.95
N LYS A 22 9.49 0.79 -24.38
CA LYS A 22 8.11 1.28 -24.58
C LYS A 22 7.40 1.51 -23.25
N SER A 23 7.44 2.76 -22.82
CA SER A 23 6.51 3.32 -21.84
C SER A 23 5.06 3.25 -22.33
N ALA A 24 4.14 2.86 -21.44
CA ALA A 24 2.71 2.94 -21.67
C ALA A 24 2.09 3.96 -20.70
N MET A 25 1.76 5.15 -21.21
CA MET A 25 0.98 6.15 -20.47
C MET A 25 -0.53 5.87 -20.62
N SER A 26 -1.25 6.09 -19.53
CA SER A 26 -2.70 5.96 -19.39
C SER A 26 -3.50 7.01 -20.16
N GLY A 27 -4.72 6.65 -20.61
CA GLY A 27 -5.73 7.62 -21.08
C GLY A 27 -7.15 7.10 -20.85
N ALA A 28 -7.94 7.81 -20.05
CA ALA A 28 -9.32 7.44 -19.72
C ALA A 28 -10.35 8.20 -20.59
N GLY A 29 -11.51 7.57 -20.84
CA GLY A 29 -12.67 8.18 -21.50
C GLY A 29 -13.95 7.93 -20.69
N ILE A 30 -14.84 8.92 -20.61
CA ILE A 30 -15.98 8.94 -19.69
C ILE A 30 -17.32 9.12 -20.44
N LYS A 31 -18.38 8.47 -19.91
CA LYS A 31 -19.83 8.64 -20.12
C LYS A 31 -20.49 8.07 -21.39
N GLY A 32 -21.56 7.30 -21.13
CA GLY A 32 -22.67 6.94 -22.02
C GLY A 32 -23.63 6.01 -21.25
N ALA A 33 -24.91 6.37 -21.13
CA ALA A 33 -25.86 5.67 -20.25
C ALA A 33 -27.02 5.04 -21.02
N SER A 34 -27.47 3.85 -20.61
CA SER A 34 -28.83 3.35 -20.89
C SER A 34 -29.21 2.17 -19.98
N ALA A 35 -30.51 2.05 -19.73
CA ALA A 35 -31.13 1.41 -18.58
C ALA A 35 -31.58 -0.06 -18.74
N SER A 36 -31.93 -0.66 -17.59
CA SER A 36 -33.04 -1.62 -17.37
C SER A 36 -32.86 -3.13 -17.62
N GLN A 37 -32.85 -3.92 -16.53
CA GLN A 37 -33.81 -5.00 -16.18
C GLN A 37 -33.46 -5.53 -14.75
N LYS A 38 -34.25 -5.29 -13.69
CA LYS A 38 -35.46 -5.99 -13.21
C LYS A 38 -35.29 -7.48 -12.84
N LEU A 39 -35.20 -7.76 -11.52
CA LEU A 39 -35.75 -8.90 -10.73
C LEU A 39 -35.39 -8.58 -9.25
N LYS A 40 -36.31 -8.29 -8.30
CA LYS A 40 -37.16 -9.23 -7.52
C LYS A 40 -36.38 -10.49 -7.09
N ASN A 41 -36.22 -10.87 -5.83
CA ASN A 41 -36.85 -10.53 -4.53
C ASN A 41 -35.77 -10.68 -3.41
N LEU A 42 -35.97 -10.43 -2.10
CA LEU A 42 -37.16 -10.14 -1.29
C LEU A 42 -36.80 -9.12 -0.16
N ASN A 43 -37.41 -9.20 1.04
CA ASN A 43 -37.16 -8.36 2.22
C ASN A 43 -37.43 -9.17 3.50
N SER A 44 -36.71 -8.92 4.61
CA SER A 44 -37.26 -9.16 5.97
C SER A 44 -36.51 -8.34 7.05
N HIS A 45 -37.28 -7.72 7.94
CA HIS A 45 -36.81 -7.00 9.12
C HIS A 45 -37.12 -7.80 10.40
N SER A 46 -36.20 -7.82 11.37
CA SER A 46 -36.41 -7.70 12.82
C SER A 46 -35.05 -7.90 13.53
N GLY A 47 -34.73 -7.41 14.74
CA GLY A 47 -35.51 -6.57 15.64
C GLY A 47 -35.38 -6.98 17.12
N ARG A 48 -34.22 -6.67 17.73
CA ARG A 48 -33.98 -6.48 19.19
C ARG A 48 -34.08 -7.66 20.20
N ASN A 49 -33.16 -7.59 21.19
CA ASN A 49 -33.19 -8.18 22.54
C ASN A 49 -33.04 -9.73 22.66
N SER A 50 -32.70 -10.34 23.80
CA SER A 50 -31.76 -10.03 24.92
C SER A 50 -31.77 -11.22 25.92
N VAL A 51 -30.80 -11.30 26.84
CA VAL A 51 -30.78 -12.09 28.12
C VAL A 51 -30.36 -13.59 28.09
N HIS A 52 -29.34 -13.87 28.92
CA HIS A 52 -28.88 -15.11 29.63
C HIS A 52 -28.88 -16.51 28.95
N GLY A 53 -27.98 -17.44 29.32
CA GLY A 53 -26.89 -17.34 30.30
C GLY A 53 -26.11 -18.66 30.55
N GLU A 54 -25.03 -18.52 31.32
CA GLU A 54 -24.35 -19.49 32.21
C GLU A 54 -23.97 -20.93 31.76
N THR A 55 -22.65 -21.17 31.70
CA THR A 55 -21.90 -22.21 32.47
C THR A 55 -20.39 -21.97 32.20
N THR A 56 -19.56 -21.44 33.11
CA THR A 56 -18.86 -22.10 34.25
C THR A 56 -18.20 -23.43 33.85
N SER A 57 -16.90 -23.70 34.07
CA SER A 57 -16.06 -23.41 35.27
C SER A 57 -14.56 -23.37 34.86
N ASN A 58 -13.72 -22.51 35.46
CA ASN A 58 -12.75 -22.76 36.57
C ASN A 58 -11.62 -23.78 36.24
N THR A 59 -10.36 -23.66 36.66
CA THR A 59 -9.76 -23.22 37.96
C THR A 59 -8.29 -22.76 37.71
N THR A 60 -7.82 -21.58 38.19
CA THR A 60 -6.98 -21.28 39.40
C THR A 60 -5.53 -21.82 39.37
N GLU A 61 -4.49 -21.26 40.01
CA GLU A 61 -4.19 -20.05 40.84
C GLU A 61 -2.67 -19.74 40.68
N ASP A 62 -2.04 -18.60 41.03
CA ASP A 62 -1.85 -17.94 42.35
C ASP A 62 -1.53 -16.43 42.12
N ALA A 63 -2.12 -15.46 42.84
CA ALA A 63 -1.75 -14.91 44.17
C ALA A 63 -0.46 -14.03 44.13
N SER A 64 -0.37 -12.79 44.63
CA SER A 64 -0.82 -12.18 45.91
C SER A 64 -0.63 -10.62 45.87
N ILE A 65 -1.09 -9.71 46.76
CA ILE A 65 -2.09 -9.65 47.87
C ILE A 65 -2.37 -8.14 48.21
N ASN A 66 -3.63 -7.75 48.47
CA ASN A 66 -4.19 -6.68 49.38
C ASN A 66 -3.65 -5.21 49.44
N ASN A 67 -4.39 -4.18 49.91
CA ASN A 67 -5.77 -4.01 50.45
C ASN A 67 -6.26 -2.57 50.10
N LYS A 68 -7.51 -2.32 49.64
CA LYS A 68 -8.78 -2.05 50.39
C LYS A 68 -8.72 -0.83 51.34
N SER A 69 -9.71 0.09 51.41
CA SER A 69 -11.19 -0.05 51.48
C SER A 69 -11.92 1.20 50.93
N GLN A 70 -13.00 1.13 50.12
CA GLN A 70 -14.45 1.24 50.47
C GLN A 70 -14.89 2.59 51.13
N THR A 71 -16.06 3.22 50.87
CA THR A 71 -17.38 2.76 50.33
C THR A 71 -18.29 3.90 49.77
N ASN A 72 -19.17 3.55 48.82
CA ASN A 72 -20.59 3.95 48.58
C ASN A 72 -21.14 5.40 48.36
N THR A 73 -21.51 5.67 47.09
CA THR A 73 -22.87 5.95 46.51
C THR A 73 -23.89 7.01 47.00
N VAL A 74 -24.47 7.74 46.00
CA VAL A 74 -25.82 8.37 45.88
C VAL A 74 -26.20 9.59 46.78
N ARG A 75 -26.43 10.79 46.18
CA ARG A 75 -27.76 11.37 45.80
C ARG A 75 -27.66 12.77 45.12
N ARG A 76 -28.77 13.23 44.52
CA ARG A 76 -28.95 14.53 43.80
C ARG A 76 -29.10 15.75 44.74
N PRO A 77 -28.97 17.00 44.24
CA PRO A 77 -28.78 18.19 45.07
C PRO A 77 -30.07 18.96 45.43
N GLY A 78 -29.96 19.83 46.43
CA GLY A 78 -30.96 20.83 46.81
C GLY A 78 -30.35 22.11 47.40
N LYS A 79 -30.85 23.24 46.90
CA LYS A 79 -30.87 24.64 47.39
C LYS A 79 -30.87 24.76 48.94
N SER A 80 -30.45 25.84 49.62
CA SER A 80 -29.82 27.14 49.29
C SER A 80 -29.68 28.00 50.56
N SER A 81 -28.62 28.81 50.76
CA SER A 81 -28.71 30.23 51.22
C SER A 81 -27.36 30.87 51.64
N ILE A 82 -27.00 31.97 50.97
CA ILE A 82 -26.59 33.27 51.54
C ILE A 82 -25.53 33.29 52.67
N SER A 83 -24.29 33.69 52.29
CA SER A 83 -23.47 34.82 52.79
C SER A 83 -23.48 35.21 54.30
N PRO A 84 -22.33 35.58 54.92
CA PRO A 84 -21.45 36.61 54.35
C PRO A 84 -19.91 36.44 54.49
N THR A 85 -19.25 37.37 53.81
CA THR A 85 -17.82 37.59 53.59
C THR A 85 -16.95 37.70 54.86
N MET A 86 -15.80 37.03 54.86
CA MET A 86 -14.63 37.41 55.65
C MET A 86 -13.37 37.32 54.78
N HIS A 87 -12.83 38.47 54.39
CA HIS A 87 -11.60 38.55 53.60
C HIS A 87 -10.38 38.18 54.45
N LYS A 88 -9.82 36.97 54.27
CA LYS A 88 -8.44 36.68 54.69
C LYS A 88 -7.47 36.93 53.53
N ARG A 89 -6.69 37.99 53.67
CA ARG A 89 -5.58 38.38 52.79
C ARG A 89 -4.47 37.31 52.86
N PRO A 90 -4.03 36.70 51.74
CA PRO A 90 -2.86 35.83 51.75
C PRO A 90 -1.61 36.68 51.98
N THR A 91 -0.93 36.47 53.11
CA THR A 91 0.37 37.06 53.43
C THR A 91 1.46 36.43 52.56
N THR A 92 2.05 37.20 51.64
CA THR A 92 3.25 36.79 50.90
C THR A 92 4.49 36.94 51.77
N ASN A 93 4.86 35.87 52.48
CA ASN A 93 6.21 35.69 53.01
C ASN A 93 6.97 34.70 52.13
N LEU A 94 7.90 35.21 51.31
CA LEU A 94 8.97 34.44 50.68
C LEU A 94 10.25 35.29 50.74
N PRO A 95 11.42 34.71 51.02
CA PRO A 95 12.61 35.46 51.41
C PRO A 95 13.26 36.19 50.24
N ALA A 96 13.88 37.33 50.54
CA ALA A 96 14.76 38.02 49.60
C ALA A 96 15.98 37.12 49.29
N GLY A 97 16.22 36.83 48.00
CA GLY A 97 17.36 35.99 47.61
C GLY A 97 17.25 35.24 46.27
N SER A 98 16.11 35.26 45.56
CA SER A 98 15.99 34.62 44.24
C SER A 98 15.74 35.64 43.13
N THR A 99 16.79 35.96 42.37
CA THR A 99 16.73 36.73 41.12
C THR A 99 16.15 35.89 39.97
N LEU A 100 14.89 35.49 40.11
CA LEU A 100 14.10 34.98 38.97
C LEU A 100 14.07 36.05 37.88
N ARG A 101 14.67 35.75 36.72
CA ARG A 101 14.71 36.62 35.55
C ARG A 101 13.35 37.30 35.29
N PRO A 102 13.31 38.57 34.85
CA PRO A 102 12.07 39.27 34.50
C PRO A 102 11.17 38.48 33.55
N GLU A 103 11.75 37.70 32.63
CA GLU A 103 11.07 36.77 31.73
C GLU A 103 10.19 35.74 32.48
N ASN A 104 10.68 35.13 33.56
CA ASN A 104 9.92 34.16 34.36
C ASN A 104 8.80 34.83 35.15
N GLN A 105 9.03 36.05 35.66
CA GLN A 105 7.98 36.83 36.32
C GLN A 105 6.89 37.26 35.31
N TYR A 106 7.28 37.66 34.10
CA TYR A 106 6.36 37.98 33.01
C TYR A 106 5.57 36.74 32.56
N ALA A 107 6.22 35.58 32.41
CA ALA A 107 5.55 34.32 32.08
C ALA A 107 4.53 33.91 33.15
N MET A 108 4.87 34.02 34.44
CA MET A 108 3.92 33.77 35.54
C MET A 108 2.77 34.78 35.57
N LYS A 109 3.03 36.08 35.40
CA LYS A 109 1.99 37.12 35.30
C LYS A 109 1.08 36.91 34.08
N LYS A 110 1.64 36.54 32.92
CA LYS A 110 0.90 36.21 31.69
C LYS A 110 0.02 34.97 31.88
N LYS A 111 0.54 33.90 32.49
CA LYS A 111 -0.25 32.69 32.83
C LYS A 111 -1.38 33.02 33.81
N ARG A 112 -1.12 33.84 34.84
CA ARG A 112 -2.13 34.32 35.79
C ARG A 112 -3.19 35.20 35.12
N TYR A 113 -2.80 36.12 34.23
CA TYR A 113 -3.72 36.94 33.45
C TYR A 113 -4.63 36.09 32.55
N LEU A 114 -4.08 35.08 31.87
CA LEU A 114 -4.88 34.15 31.05
C LEU A 114 -5.88 33.34 31.89
N LEU A 115 -5.49 32.92 33.09
CA LEU A 115 -6.40 32.25 34.04
C LEU A 115 -7.52 33.19 34.52
N LEU A 116 -7.19 34.42 34.94
CA LEU A 116 -8.20 35.42 35.34
C LEU A 116 -9.12 35.80 34.18
N LYS A 117 -8.59 35.93 32.96
CA LYS A 117 -9.38 36.19 31.76
C LYS A 117 -10.37 35.05 31.48
N LYS A 118 -9.93 33.80 31.64
CA LYS A 118 -10.81 32.62 31.52
C LYS A 118 -11.88 32.61 32.61
N GLU A 119 -11.50 32.82 33.86
CA GLU A 119 -12.43 32.87 34.99
C GLU A 119 -13.48 33.98 34.83
N LEU A 120 -13.08 35.14 34.28
CA LEU A 120 -13.98 36.24 33.93
C LEU A 120 -14.97 35.83 32.83
N THR A 121 -14.51 35.18 31.75
CA THR A 121 -15.42 34.69 30.68
C THR A 121 -16.35 33.58 31.17
N ASP A 122 -15.87 32.69 32.04
CA ASP A 122 -16.68 31.61 32.63
C ASP A 122 -17.77 32.20 33.55
N LYS A 123 -17.44 33.21 34.36
CA LYS A 123 -18.41 33.95 35.19
C LYS A 123 -19.40 34.79 34.37
N GLN A 124 -18.95 35.43 33.29
CA GLN A 124 -19.81 36.15 32.36
C GLN A 124 -20.82 35.21 31.68
N LYS A 125 -20.38 34.01 31.28
CA LYS A 125 -21.25 32.97 30.71
C LYS A 125 -22.30 32.51 31.73
N ALA A 126 -21.90 32.21 32.96
CA ALA A 126 -22.82 31.83 34.03
C ALA A 126 -23.85 32.93 34.35
N ALA A 127 -23.45 34.21 34.35
CA ALA A 127 -24.37 35.33 34.53
C ALA A 127 -25.37 35.46 33.36
N GLN A 128 -24.93 35.24 32.13
CA GLN A 128 -25.79 35.25 30.94
C GLN A 128 -26.78 34.07 30.94
N GLU A 129 -26.35 32.89 31.38
CA GLU A 129 -27.21 31.71 31.57
C GLU A 129 -28.28 32.00 32.63
N LEU A 130 -27.92 32.53 33.80
CA LEU A 130 -28.87 32.94 34.84
C LEU A 130 -29.86 34.02 34.37
N TYR A 131 -29.40 35.03 33.61
CA TYR A 131 -30.29 36.04 33.03
C TYR A 131 -31.29 35.42 32.03
N THR A 132 -30.85 34.42 31.27
CA THR A 132 -31.70 33.69 30.32
C THR A 132 -32.72 32.81 31.05
N GLU A 133 -32.31 32.11 32.11
CA GLU A 133 -33.21 31.34 32.98
C GLU A 133 -34.25 32.24 33.66
N LEU A 134 -33.87 33.39 34.20
CA LEU A 134 -34.79 34.37 34.79
C LEU A 134 -35.78 34.93 33.76
N SER A 135 -35.32 35.18 32.53
CA SER A 135 -36.18 35.64 31.43
C SER A 135 -37.22 34.58 31.04
N GLN A 136 -36.80 33.32 30.90
CA GLN A 136 -37.70 32.19 30.64
C GLN A 136 -38.65 31.91 31.81
N LEU A 137 -38.20 32.12 33.06
CA LEU A 137 -39.03 31.96 34.24
C LEU A 137 -40.11 33.04 34.32
N ARG A 138 -39.77 34.30 34.00
CA ARG A 138 -40.73 35.40 33.86
C ARG A 138 -41.76 35.12 32.76
N GLU A 139 -41.33 34.63 31.61
CA GLU A 139 -42.24 34.23 30.51
C GLU A 139 -43.20 33.11 30.95
N LYS A 140 -42.70 32.07 31.63
CA LYS A 140 -43.52 31.00 32.22
C LYS A 140 -44.48 31.50 33.30
N LEU A 141 -44.07 32.50 34.09
CA LEU A 141 -44.92 33.11 35.11
C LEU A 141 -46.09 33.88 34.48
N LEU A 142 -45.81 34.62 33.40
CA LEU A 142 -46.81 35.36 32.61
C LEU A 142 -47.80 34.41 31.90
N THR A 143 -47.33 33.30 31.32
CA THR A 143 -48.23 32.30 30.69
C THR A 143 -49.09 31.55 31.69
N THR A 144 -48.69 31.50 32.98
CA THR A 144 -49.53 31.00 34.08
C THR A 144 -50.47 32.05 34.70
N GLY A 145 -50.54 33.26 34.15
CA GLY A 145 -51.50 34.30 34.56
C GLY A 145 -51.16 35.06 35.84
N ALA A 146 -49.95 34.92 36.37
CA ALA A 146 -49.47 35.70 37.52
C ALA A 146 -48.95 37.08 37.10
N ARG A 147 -48.95 38.05 38.03
CA ARG A 147 -48.50 39.43 37.77
C ARG A 147 -47.02 39.49 37.39
N ASP A 148 -46.69 40.37 36.45
CA ASP A 148 -45.32 40.62 35.99
C ASP A 148 -44.43 41.14 37.14
N PRO A 149 -43.31 40.47 37.47
CA PRO A 149 -42.34 40.97 38.45
C PRO A 149 -41.51 42.18 37.97
N GLY A 150 -41.67 42.57 36.70
CA GLY A 150 -40.87 43.61 36.05
C GLY A 150 -39.82 43.02 35.09
N LYS A 151 -39.35 43.81 34.14
CA LYS A 151 -38.28 43.39 33.21
C LYS A 151 -36.95 43.31 33.98
N PRO A 152 -36.19 42.20 33.91
CA PRO A 152 -34.84 42.17 34.42
C PRO A 152 -33.97 43.19 33.67
N GLU A 153 -33.11 43.88 34.40
CA GLU A 153 -32.28 44.96 33.88
C GLU A 153 -31.25 44.43 32.88
N VAL A 154 -31.14 45.06 31.70
CA VAL A 154 -30.32 44.55 30.60
C VAL A 154 -28.84 44.67 30.96
N LEU A 155 -28.18 43.54 31.21
CA LEU A 155 -26.74 43.44 31.52
C LEU A 155 -25.85 43.84 30.33
N LYS A 156 -25.74 45.15 30.06
CA LYS A 156 -24.68 45.72 29.22
C LYS A 156 -23.39 45.86 30.03
N LEU A 157 -22.58 44.80 30.11
CA LEU A 157 -21.18 44.95 30.51
C LEU A 157 -20.38 45.53 29.33
N GLU A 158 -20.24 46.86 29.32
CA GLU A 158 -19.37 47.56 28.38
C GLU A 158 -17.90 47.45 28.86
N ILE A 159 -17.14 46.53 28.24
CA ILE A 159 -15.70 46.37 28.49
C ILE A 159 -14.94 47.18 27.43
N GLY A 160 -14.84 48.48 27.65
CA GLY A 160 -14.11 49.44 26.81
C GLY A 160 -13.86 50.76 27.56
N PRO A 161 -12.89 51.59 27.13
CA PRO A 161 -12.64 52.88 27.75
C PRO A 161 -13.82 53.84 27.47
N PRO A 162 -14.17 54.72 28.42
CA PRO A 162 -15.39 55.52 28.34
C PRO A 162 -15.31 56.53 27.20
N LYS A 163 -16.21 56.41 26.22
CA LYS A 163 -16.53 57.53 25.32
C LYS A 163 -17.53 58.42 26.02
N ALA A 164 -17.08 59.61 26.43
CA ALA A 164 -18.00 60.66 26.83
C ALA A 164 -18.90 61.04 25.65
N ALA A 165 -20.22 60.89 25.83
CA ALA A 165 -21.22 61.44 24.94
C ALA A 165 -21.66 62.79 25.53
N PHE A 166 -21.26 63.88 24.89
CA PHE A 166 -21.79 65.20 25.21
C PHE A 166 -23.22 65.34 24.63
N PRO A 167 -24.20 65.85 25.39
CA PRO A 167 -25.37 66.47 24.80
C PRO A 167 -25.01 67.87 24.26
N PRO A 168 -25.69 68.37 23.21
CA PRO A 168 -25.43 69.72 22.70
C PRO A 168 -26.05 70.76 23.63
N GLU A 169 -25.22 71.58 24.28
CA GLU A 169 -25.69 72.77 24.97
C GLU A 169 -26.14 73.82 23.96
N GLN A 170 -27.39 74.28 24.07
CA GLN A 170 -27.88 75.43 23.33
C GLN A 170 -27.26 76.69 23.95
N ILE A 171 -26.30 77.30 23.25
CA ILE A 171 -25.77 78.61 23.59
C ILE A 171 -26.87 79.65 23.29
N CYS A 172 -27.60 80.04 24.32
CA CYS A 172 -28.57 81.14 24.25
C CYS A 172 -27.82 82.45 24.47
N ASN A 173 -27.42 83.11 23.38
CA ASN A 173 -26.81 84.45 23.45
C ASN A 173 -27.88 85.49 23.82
N GLU A 174 -28.09 85.73 25.12
CA GLU A 174 -28.74 86.96 25.57
C GLU A 174 -27.77 88.14 25.40
N SER A 175 -27.95 88.90 24.32
CA SER A 175 -27.30 90.19 24.16
C SER A 175 -27.87 91.15 25.21
N VAL A 176 -27.12 91.38 26.30
CA VAL A 176 -27.43 92.44 27.28
C VAL A 176 -27.16 93.80 26.64
N GLU A 177 -28.10 94.23 25.81
CA GLU A 177 -28.12 95.52 25.16
C GLU A 177 -28.48 96.57 26.21
N THR A 178 -27.47 97.00 26.97
CA THR A 178 -27.61 98.13 27.89
C THR A 178 -27.91 99.39 27.09
N HIS A 179 -29.20 99.71 27.02
CA HIS A 179 -29.73 101.01 26.63
C HIS A 179 -29.21 102.10 27.59
N ILE A 180 -27.95 102.48 27.41
CA ILE A 180 -27.45 103.77 27.87
C ILE A 180 -28.02 104.78 26.88
N GLU A 181 -29.19 105.32 27.24
CA GLU A 181 -29.88 106.36 26.49
C GLU A 181 -28.94 107.53 26.19
N LYS A 182 -29.24 108.25 25.09
CA LYS A 182 -28.48 109.43 24.69
C LYS A 182 -28.40 110.41 25.85
N LEU A 183 -27.24 111.04 26.04
CA LEU A 183 -27.08 112.24 26.87
C LEU A 183 -27.64 113.47 26.12
N SER A 184 -28.87 113.36 25.60
CA SER A 184 -29.67 114.52 25.18
C SER A 184 -29.80 115.50 26.36
N ALA A 185 -30.00 114.90 27.55
CA ALA A 185 -29.91 115.55 28.86
C ALA A 185 -28.61 116.34 29.12
N GLY A 186 -27.49 116.07 28.43
CA GLY A 186 -26.24 116.83 28.61
C GLY A 186 -26.32 118.24 28.04
N ASN A 187 -26.74 118.36 26.78
CA ASN A 187 -26.93 119.65 26.12
C ASN A 187 -28.17 120.38 26.67
N GLU A 188 -29.25 119.65 26.97
CA GLU A 188 -30.46 120.19 27.61
C GLU A 188 -30.17 120.75 29.03
N LEU A 189 -29.31 120.07 29.80
CA LEU A 189 -28.84 120.54 31.11
C LEU A 189 -27.94 121.77 30.98
N LEU A 190 -27.08 121.83 29.96
CA LEU A 190 -26.21 122.97 29.69
C LEU A 190 -27.02 124.23 29.35
N GLU A 191 -28.04 124.10 28.50
CA GLU A 191 -28.96 125.18 28.13
C GLU A 191 -29.73 125.68 29.37
N CYS A 192 -30.26 124.76 30.19
CA CYS A 192 -30.93 125.11 31.44
C CYS A 192 -30.00 125.77 32.48
N LEU A 193 -28.72 125.37 32.53
CA LEU A 193 -27.70 125.98 33.40
C LEU A 193 -27.37 127.41 32.92
N GLU A 194 -27.23 127.61 31.61
CA GLU A 194 -26.95 128.90 31.00
C GLU A 194 -28.06 129.92 31.26
N ASP A 195 -29.33 129.55 31.02
CA ASP A 195 -30.49 130.41 31.28
C ASP A 195 -30.52 130.88 32.74
N ARG A 196 -30.31 129.95 33.67
CA ARG A 196 -30.35 130.20 35.11
C ARG A 196 -29.17 131.05 35.60
N LEU A 197 -28.01 130.93 34.95
CA LEU A 197 -26.84 131.78 35.19
C LEU A 197 -27.04 133.20 34.66
N ARG A 198 -27.75 133.39 33.53
CA ARG A 198 -28.09 134.71 32.98
C ARG A 198 -29.18 135.42 33.80
N GLU A 199 -30.12 134.68 34.39
CA GLU A 199 -31.29 135.25 35.07
C GLU A 199 -30.94 136.12 36.29
N ILE A 200 -30.06 135.64 37.18
CA ILE A 200 -29.75 136.32 38.45
C ILE A 200 -29.05 137.67 38.22
N PRO A 201 -27.96 137.76 37.41
CA PRO A 201 -27.36 139.04 37.07
C PRO A 201 -28.32 139.96 36.32
N GLN A 202 -29.11 139.44 35.38
CA GLN A 202 -30.07 140.27 34.64
C GLN A 202 -31.09 140.95 35.56
N ARG A 203 -31.61 140.24 36.57
CA ARG A 203 -32.52 140.82 37.59
C ARG A 203 -31.84 141.94 38.39
N LEU A 204 -30.58 141.75 38.81
CA LEU A 204 -29.80 142.77 39.53
C LEU A 204 -29.51 144.00 38.64
N ARG A 205 -29.10 143.78 37.39
CA ARG A 205 -28.86 144.84 36.39
C ARG A 205 -30.11 145.67 36.11
N ASN A 206 -31.29 145.03 36.04
CA ASN A 206 -32.56 145.74 35.88
C ASN A 206 -32.84 146.69 37.06
N ILE A 207 -32.64 146.23 38.30
CA ILE A 207 -32.81 147.07 39.51
C ILE A 207 -31.82 148.24 39.51
N CYS A 208 -30.56 148.01 39.14
CA CYS A 208 -29.57 149.08 39.01
C CYS A 208 -29.94 150.10 37.92
N LYS A 209 -30.49 149.64 36.77
CA LYS A 209 -31.00 150.52 35.72
C LYS A 209 -32.20 151.33 36.20
N GLU A 210 -33.19 150.72 36.86
CA GLU A 210 -34.32 151.46 37.45
C GLU A 210 -33.91 152.51 38.49
N LEU A 211 -32.89 152.21 39.31
CA LEU A 211 -32.38 153.15 40.31
C LEU A 211 -31.70 154.34 39.64
N LEU A 212 -30.88 154.07 38.60
CA LEU A 212 -30.27 155.08 37.76
C LEU A 212 -31.34 155.93 37.04
N ASP A 213 -32.33 155.32 36.39
CA ASP A 213 -33.40 156.05 35.70
C ASP A 213 -34.19 156.96 36.68
N LYS A 214 -34.48 156.48 37.90
CA LYS A 214 -35.08 157.31 38.97
C LYS A 214 -34.17 158.46 39.39
N GLN A 215 -32.87 158.23 39.53
CA GLN A 215 -31.89 159.26 39.85
C GLN A 215 -31.78 160.31 38.72
N SER A 216 -31.76 159.88 37.46
CA SER A 216 -31.74 160.77 36.28
C SER A 216 -33.01 161.62 36.19
N ASN A 217 -34.19 161.02 36.44
CA ASN A 217 -35.45 161.76 36.53
C ASN A 217 -35.45 162.77 37.68
N PHE A 218 -34.87 162.42 38.84
CA PHE A 218 -34.74 163.33 39.99
C PHE A 218 -33.78 164.49 39.71
N THR A 219 -32.61 164.22 39.12
CA THR A 219 -31.68 165.27 38.66
C THR A 219 -32.39 166.18 37.65
N SER A 220 -33.06 165.61 36.65
CA SER A 220 -33.80 166.40 35.64
C SER A 220 -34.90 167.25 36.24
N PHE A 221 -35.65 166.74 37.23
CA PHE A 221 -36.64 167.50 37.98
C PHE A 221 -36.00 168.69 38.72
N ILE A 222 -34.88 168.49 39.40
CA ILE A 222 -34.13 169.59 40.04
C ILE A 222 -33.61 170.58 38.99
N THR A 223 -33.08 170.13 37.85
CA THR A 223 -32.64 171.01 36.76
C THR A 223 -33.78 171.89 36.27
N SER A 224 -34.94 171.30 35.96
CA SER A 224 -36.12 172.04 35.49
C SER A 224 -36.61 173.04 36.54
N HIS A 225 -36.67 172.66 37.81
CA HIS A 225 -37.16 173.54 38.87
C HIS A 225 -36.17 174.65 39.23
N LEU A 226 -34.85 174.44 39.05
CA LEU A 226 -33.86 175.54 39.14
C LEU A 226 -33.98 176.51 37.97
N ILE A 227 -34.25 176.02 36.75
CA ILE A 227 -34.50 176.88 35.59
C ILE A 227 -35.75 177.75 35.85
N GLU A 228 -36.85 177.17 36.33
CA GLU A 228 -38.07 177.91 36.71
C GLU A 228 -37.84 178.90 37.87
N ALA A 229 -37.06 178.52 38.89
CA ALA A 229 -36.75 179.40 40.02
C ALA A 229 -35.84 180.58 39.64
N SER A 230 -35.01 180.43 38.60
CA SER A 230 -34.08 181.49 38.15
C SER A 230 -34.77 182.74 37.59
N GLU A 231 -36.06 182.67 37.25
CA GLU A 231 -36.83 183.81 36.73
C GLU A 231 -37.45 184.71 37.82
N ASN A 232 -37.46 184.30 39.11
CA ASN A 232 -38.05 185.11 40.19
C ASN A 232 -37.24 185.10 41.51
N THR A 233 -36.51 186.21 41.73
CA THR A 233 -35.86 186.66 42.99
C THR A 233 -34.47 186.09 43.34
N GLU A 234 -33.67 186.92 44.02
CA GLU A 234 -32.24 186.75 44.29
C GLU A 234 -31.89 185.52 45.16
N ALA A 235 -31.51 184.42 44.53
CA ALA A 235 -30.80 183.30 45.14
C ALA A 235 -29.68 182.80 44.20
N ASN A 236 -28.52 182.43 44.76
CA ASN A 236 -27.27 182.30 44.00
C ASN A 236 -27.19 180.97 43.19
N PRO A 237 -27.18 180.99 41.83
CA PRO A 237 -27.44 179.79 41.03
C PRO A 237 -26.19 178.96 40.63
N GLU A 238 -24.98 179.51 40.71
CA GLU A 238 -23.79 178.87 40.14
C GLU A 238 -23.29 177.65 40.94
N GLU A 239 -23.35 177.68 42.29
CA GLU A 239 -22.84 176.58 43.13
C GLU A 239 -23.69 175.30 43.00
N VAL A 240 -25.01 175.43 42.88
CA VAL A 240 -25.93 174.31 42.67
C VAL A 240 -25.76 173.70 41.27
N THR A 241 -25.46 174.52 40.26
CA THR A 241 -25.20 174.07 38.89
C THR A 241 -23.95 173.17 38.82
N ILE A 242 -22.87 173.54 39.52
CA ILE A 242 -21.65 172.73 39.59
C ILE A 242 -21.91 171.38 40.30
N GLN A 243 -22.72 171.36 41.35
CA GLN A 243 -23.10 170.11 42.02
C GLN A 243 -23.94 169.19 41.12
N LEU A 244 -24.83 169.73 40.28
CA LEU A 244 -25.55 168.96 39.26
C LEU A 244 -24.61 168.33 38.23
N GLU A 245 -23.60 169.05 37.73
CA GLU A 245 -22.62 168.49 36.80
C GLU A 245 -21.77 167.37 37.42
N VAL A 246 -21.42 167.49 38.71
CA VAL A 246 -20.74 166.42 39.45
C VAL A 246 -21.63 165.19 39.55
N HIS A 247 -22.88 165.35 39.95
CA HIS A 247 -23.85 164.24 39.99
C HIS A 247 -24.12 163.61 38.63
N GLN A 248 -24.12 164.39 37.54
CA GLN A 248 -24.26 163.86 36.18
C GLN A 248 -23.03 163.05 35.76
N ARG A 249 -21.81 163.51 36.08
CA ARG A 249 -20.57 162.73 35.85
C ARG A 249 -20.52 161.44 36.67
N ASP A 250 -20.98 161.46 37.92
CA ASP A 250 -21.06 160.25 38.75
C ASP A 250 -22.13 159.27 38.22
N TYR A 251 -23.26 159.79 37.73
CA TYR A 251 -24.29 158.99 37.06
C TYR A 251 -23.74 158.26 35.82
N ASP A 252 -23.05 158.98 34.93
CA ASP A 252 -22.47 158.40 33.71
C ASP A 252 -21.33 157.40 34.04
N ASN A 253 -20.56 157.63 35.11
CA ASN A 253 -19.54 156.69 35.61
C ASN A 253 -20.17 155.39 36.15
N ILE A 254 -21.19 155.49 37.03
CA ILE A 254 -21.91 154.32 37.55
C ILE A 254 -22.59 153.54 36.41
N ARG A 255 -23.11 154.25 35.39
CA ARG A 255 -23.67 153.64 34.18
C ARG A 255 -22.62 152.90 33.34
N SER A 256 -21.41 153.46 33.16
CA SER A 256 -20.29 152.76 32.50
C SER A 256 -19.93 151.48 33.25
N ARG A 257 -19.74 151.57 34.57
CA ARG A 257 -19.44 150.42 35.44
C ARG A 257 -20.51 149.33 35.37
N LEU A 258 -21.78 149.69 35.28
CA LEU A 258 -22.87 148.73 35.14
C LEU A 258 -22.82 147.98 33.78
N ASN A 259 -22.36 148.65 32.71
CA ASN A 259 -22.16 148.02 31.41
C ASN A 259 -20.88 147.15 31.39
N GLU A 260 -19.79 147.59 32.03
CA GLU A 260 -18.55 146.80 32.19
C GLU A 260 -18.80 145.51 32.98
N ILE A 261 -19.59 145.58 34.06
CA ILE A 261 -20.03 144.41 34.82
C ILE A 261 -20.91 143.50 33.95
N GLN A 262 -21.83 144.07 33.15
CA GLN A 262 -22.64 143.29 32.22
C GLN A 262 -21.79 142.48 31.22
N GLU A 263 -20.76 143.10 30.62
CA GLU A 263 -19.86 142.46 29.66
C GLU A 263 -19.02 141.35 30.33
N LEU A 264 -18.49 141.61 31.53
CA LEU A 264 -17.73 140.61 32.30
C LEU A 264 -18.59 139.40 32.70
N GLU A 265 -19.83 139.62 33.17
CA GLU A 265 -20.78 138.56 33.51
C GLU A 265 -21.12 137.69 32.29
N GLU A 266 -21.44 138.32 31.15
CA GLU A 266 -21.75 137.60 29.91
C GLU A 266 -20.55 136.80 29.39
N LYS A 267 -19.34 137.35 29.50
CA LYS A 267 -18.10 136.64 29.15
C LYS A 267 -17.82 135.45 30.07
N SER A 268 -17.96 135.60 31.39
CA SER A 268 -17.74 134.50 32.34
C SER A 268 -18.78 133.37 32.18
N ILE A 269 -20.05 133.70 31.88
CA ILE A 269 -21.07 132.71 31.57
C ILE A 269 -20.73 131.95 30.27
N ALA A 270 -20.28 132.66 29.23
CA ALA A 270 -19.87 132.05 27.97
C ALA A 270 -18.62 131.14 28.11
N GLU A 271 -17.61 131.54 28.88
CA GLU A 271 -16.44 130.70 29.17
C GLU A 271 -16.84 129.43 29.95
N LEU A 272 -17.68 129.55 30.98
CA LEU A 272 -18.15 128.40 31.74
C LEU A 272 -18.98 127.44 30.87
N ARG A 273 -19.89 127.97 30.05
CA ARG A 273 -20.69 127.20 29.08
C ARG A 273 -19.80 126.39 28.13
N ASN A 274 -18.79 127.05 27.55
CA ASN A 274 -17.89 126.41 26.59
C ASN A 274 -17.02 125.31 27.25
N ASN A 275 -16.56 125.53 28.49
CA ASN A 275 -15.83 124.52 29.26
C ASN A 275 -16.69 123.28 29.55
N VAL A 276 -17.96 123.47 29.91
CA VAL A 276 -18.89 122.34 30.16
C VAL A 276 -19.25 121.63 28.85
N GLN A 277 -19.44 122.34 27.74
CA GLN A 277 -19.64 121.72 26.42
C GLN A 277 -18.43 120.85 26.01
N SER A 278 -17.19 121.36 26.15
CA SER A 278 -15.98 120.57 25.83
C SER A 278 -15.92 119.28 26.64
N MET A 279 -16.28 119.32 27.93
CA MET A 279 -16.32 118.15 28.79
C MET A 279 -17.38 117.12 28.35
N ILE A 280 -18.55 117.59 27.91
CA ILE A 280 -19.61 116.73 27.35
C ILE A 280 -19.12 116.07 26.05
N ASP A 281 -18.52 116.85 25.15
CA ASP A 281 -18.03 116.38 23.86
C ASP A 281 -16.89 115.35 24.02
N GLU A 282 -15.95 115.58 24.94
CA GLU A 282 -14.87 114.65 25.29
C GLU A 282 -15.39 113.33 25.89
N TYR A 283 -16.43 113.40 26.73
CA TYR A 283 -17.08 112.22 27.28
C TYR A 283 -17.83 111.43 26.19
N GLU A 284 -18.60 112.10 25.33
CA GLU A 284 -19.31 111.48 24.21
C GLU A 284 -18.34 110.81 23.24
N HIS A 285 -17.21 111.46 22.92
CA HIS A 285 -16.13 110.90 22.09
C HIS A 285 -15.45 109.68 22.75
N SER A 286 -15.20 109.75 24.05
CA SER A 286 -14.64 108.60 24.80
C SER A 286 -15.61 107.41 24.79
N ARG A 287 -16.91 107.67 24.92
CA ARG A 287 -17.97 106.65 24.88
C ARG A 287 -18.13 106.02 23.50
N THR A 288 -18.09 106.78 22.40
CA THR A 288 -18.18 106.20 21.04
C THR A 288 -16.96 105.33 20.73
N LYS A 289 -15.75 105.81 21.03
CA LYS A 289 -14.50 105.04 20.87
C LYS A 289 -14.50 103.73 21.66
N LEU A 290 -15.08 103.72 22.86
CA LEU A 290 -15.20 102.51 23.68
C LEU A 290 -16.22 101.52 23.08
N LYS A 291 -17.33 101.99 22.51
CA LYS A 291 -18.26 101.15 21.74
C LYS A 291 -17.60 100.55 20.49
N GLU A 292 -16.83 101.33 19.74
CA GLU A 292 -16.08 100.86 18.56
C GLU A 292 -15.03 99.80 18.93
N LEU A 293 -14.29 99.99 20.03
CA LEU A 293 -13.35 98.98 20.51
C LEU A 293 -14.06 97.67 20.88
N ASN A 294 -15.18 97.73 21.59
CA ASN A 294 -15.96 96.54 21.95
C ASN A 294 -16.50 95.80 20.71
N THR A 295 -16.96 96.51 19.66
CA THR A 295 -17.42 95.85 18.43
C THR A 295 -16.27 95.22 17.65
N ILE A 296 -15.10 95.86 17.61
CA ILE A 296 -13.88 95.29 17.01
C ILE A 296 -13.40 94.06 17.78
N GLU A 297 -13.49 94.07 19.12
CA GLU A 297 -13.11 92.94 19.96
C GLU A 297 -14.05 91.74 19.76
N ALA A 298 -15.37 91.96 19.84
CA ALA A 298 -16.36 90.93 19.52
C ALA A 298 -16.22 90.38 18.08
N GLN A 299 -15.87 91.22 17.11
CA GLN A 299 -15.61 90.78 15.73
C GLN A 299 -14.33 89.93 15.63
N LYS A 300 -13.28 90.24 16.39
CA LYS A 300 -12.06 89.41 16.48
C LYS A 300 -12.34 88.07 17.14
N GLU A 301 -13.10 88.03 18.24
CA GLU A 301 -13.51 86.79 18.89
C GLU A 301 -14.33 85.91 17.94
N LEU A 302 -15.30 86.50 17.23
CA LEU A 302 -16.08 85.79 16.21
C LEU A 302 -15.20 85.26 15.07
N GLN A 303 -14.20 86.01 14.62
CA GLN A 303 -13.24 85.57 13.60
C GLN A 303 -12.35 84.42 14.10
N ILE A 304 -11.93 84.46 15.37
CA ILE A 304 -11.17 83.37 16.01
C ILE A 304 -12.03 82.11 16.11
N HIS A 305 -13.28 82.22 16.57
CA HIS A 305 -14.22 81.10 16.62
C HIS A 305 -14.52 80.51 15.24
N LEU A 306 -14.69 81.37 14.21
CA LEU A 306 -14.88 80.92 12.83
C LEU A 306 -13.65 80.15 12.31
N ASN A 307 -12.45 80.66 12.56
CA ASN A 307 -11.21 80.00 12.16
C ASN A 307 -11.04 78.64 12.86
N ALA A 308 -11.28 78.57 14.18
CA ALA A 308 -11.23 77.33 14.94
C ALA A 308 -12.25 76.29 14.42
N ALA A 309 -13.49 76.71 14.14
CA ALA A 309 -14.52 75.83 13.57
C ALA A 309 -14.15 75.32 12.16
N MET A 310 -13.47 76.14 11.34
CA MET A 310 -12.94 75.69 10.05
C MET A 310 -11.81 74.67 10.20
N GLU A 311 -10.89 74.87 11.16
CA GLU A 311 -9.81 73.91 11.45
C GLU A 311 -10.35 72.58 11.97
N GLU A 312 -11.32 72.59 12.90
CA GLU A 312 -12.00 71.38 13.38
C GLU A 312 -12.73 70.64 12.25
N LEU A 313 -13.46 71.36 11.40
CA LEU A 313 -14.14 70.78 10.23
C LEU A 313 -13.14 70.16 9.25
N GLN A 314 -11.98 70.78 9.05
CA GLN A 314 -10.92 70.24 8.21
C GLN A 314 -10.28 69.00 8.83
N ALA A 315 -9.98 69.02 10.13
CA ALA A 315 -9.46 67.87 10.86
C ALA A 315 -10.43 66.67 10.83
N GLU A 316 -11.74 66.90 10.96
CA GLU A 316 -12.74 65.82 10.88
C GLU A 316 -12.93 65.31 9.44
N LYS A 317 -12.80 66.18 8.41
CA LYS A 317 -12.75 65.73 7.00
C LYS A 317 -11.54 64.82 6.74
N ASP A 318 -10.35 65.19 7.21
CA ASP A 318 -9.14 64.41 7.00
C ASP A 318 -9.17 63.09 7.77
N LYS A 319 -9.70 63.10 9.00
CA LYS A 319 -9.98 61.90 9.80
C LYS A 319 -11.03 60.98 9.16
N ASN A 320 -12.08 61.53 8.54
CA ASN A 320 -13.07 60.78 7.76
C ASN A 320 -12.42 60.16 6.50
N ASN A 321 -11.58 60.89 5.78
CA ASN A 321 -10.84 60.37 4.62
C ASN A 321 -9.89 59.23 5.03
N GLN A 322 -9.10 59.39 6.10
CA GLN A 322 -8.31 58.29 6.67
C GLN A 322 -9.19 57.10 7.08
N GLY A 323 -10.40 57.33 7.60
CA GLY A 323 -11.39 56.30 7.90
C GLY A 323 -11.82 55.50 6.66
N LYS A 324 -12.14 56.20 5.55
CA LYS A 324 -12.50 55.59 4.27
C LYS A 324 -11.35 54.76 3.67
N ASP A 325 -10.11 55.23 3.76
CA ASP A 325 -8.97 54.49 3.24
C ASP A 325 -8.62 53.26 4.08
N ARG A 326 -8.73 53.35 5.42
CA ARG A 326 -8.67 52.17 6.30
C ARG A 326 -9.77 51.16 5.95
N LEU A 327 -10.99 51.63 5.70
CA LEU A 327 -12.11 50.77 5.29
C LEU A 327 -11.80 50.05 3.96
N ARG A 328 -11.35 50.78 2.93
CA ARG A 328 -10.91 50.21 1.63
C ARG A 328 -9.79 49.18 1.77
N GLN A 329 -8.82 49.42 2.65
CA GLN A 329 -7.78 48.43 2.97
C GLN A 329 -8.39 47.18 3.61
N THR A 330 -9.27 47.32 4.60
CA THR A 330 -9.94 46.16 5.23
C THR A 330 -10.83 45.38 4.26
N GLU A 331 -11.55 46.05 3.36
CA GLU A 331 -12.35 45.44 2.28
C GLU A 331 -11.44 44.62 1.34
N THR A 332 -10.30 45.19 0.96
CA THR A 332 -9.29 44.51 0.12
C THR A 332 -8.70 43.28 0.81
N HIS A 333 -8.41 43.36 2.10
CA HIS A 333 -7.94 42.22 2.90
C HIS A 333 -9.03 41.14 3.06
N LEU A 334 -10.29 41.55 3.28
CA LEU A 334 -11.43 40.63 3.35
C LEU A 334 -11.64 39.89 2.03
N GLN A 335 -11.53 40.60 0.90
CA GLN A 335 -11.66 39.98 -0.42
C GLN A 335 -10.51 39.00 -0.72
N LYS A 336 -9.27 39.34 -0.36
CA LYS A 336 -8.12 38.41 -0.43
C LYS A 336 -8.28 37.19 0.49
N ALA A 337 -8.92 37.34 1.65
CA ALA A 337 -9.25 36.21 2.52
C ALA A 337 -10.34 35.33 1.89
N ARG A 338 -11.39 35.93 1.31
CA ARG A 338 -12.47 35.21 0.61
C ARG A 338 -11.99 34.42 -0.62
N THR A 339 -11.05 34.94 -1.40
CA THR A 339 -10.45 34.16 -2.50
C THR A 339 -9.63 32.99 -1.95
N LYS A 340 -8.74 33.25 -0.98
CA LYS A 340 -7.93 32.19 -0.35
C LYS A 340 -8.76 31.08 0.29
N ILE A 341 -9.92 31.39 0.87
CA ILE A 341 -10.86 30.38 1.38
C ILE A 341 -11.37 29.49 0.24
N ARG A 342 -11.85 30.08 -0.88
CA ARG A 342 -12.31 29.32 -2.06
C ARG A 342 -11.21 28.47 -2.69
N ASP A 343 -9.98 28.96 -2.73
CA ASP A 343 -8.82 28.21 -3.24
C ASP A 343 -8.55 26.98 -2.35
N LEU A 344 -8.62 27.13 -1.02
CA LEU A 344 -8.48 26.04 -0.06
C LEU A 344 -9.65 25.04 -0.10
N GLU A 345 -10.88 25.51 -0.25
CA GLU A 345 -12.08 24.66 -0.42
C GLU A 345 -11.95 23.80 -1.69
N THR A 346 -11.46 24.40 -2.78
CA THR A 346 -11.22 23.70 -4.06
C THR A 346 -10.11 22.66 -3.92
N SER A 347 -9.00 23.00 -3.24
CA SER A 347 -7.93 22.04 -2.92
C SER A 347 -8.43 20.89 -2.06
N MET A 348 -9.23 21.17 -1.02
CA MET A 348 -9.82 20.16 -0.15
C MET A 348 -10.76 19.20 -0.89
N ALA A 349 -11.52 19.69 -1.88
CA ALA A 349 -12.34 18.85 -2.74
C ALA A 349 -11.45 17.92 -3.61
N ALA A 350 -10.42 18.46 -4.25
CA ALA A 350 -9.48 17.68 -5.05
C ALA A 350 -8.73 16.62 -4.23
N ASP A 351 -8.28 16.96 -3.01
CA ASP A 351 -7.61 16.04 -2.10
C ASP A 351 -8.57 14.94 -1.61
N LYS A 352 -9.85 15.26 -1.37
CA LYS A 352 -10.88 14.29 -1.01
C LYS A 352 -11.12 13.27 -2.13
N ASP A 353 -11.18 13.72 -3.38
CA ASP A 353 -11.33 12.83 -4.54
C ASP A 353 -10.09 11.96 -4.75
N LYS A 354 -8.89 12.53 -4.55
CA LYS A 354 -7.62 11.79 -4.56
C LYS A 354 -7.54 10.74 -3.46
N ILE A 355 -8.04 11.03 -2.25
CA ILE A 355 -8.15 10.05 -1.16
C ILE A 355 -9.10 8.91 -1.54
N GLN A 356 -10.26 9.20 -2.15
CA GLN A 356 -11.17 8.15 -2.64
C GLN A 356 -10.53 7.28 -3.72
N GLN A 357 -9.81 7.89 -4.67
CA GLN A 357 -9.07 7.15 -5.70
C GLN A 357 -8.02 6.22 -5.10
N LEU A 358 -7.23 6.71 -4.12
CA LEU A 358 -6.24 5.91 -3.41
C LEU A 358 -6.88 4.77 -2.60
N GLN A 359 -8.03 5.00 -1.96
CA GLN A 359 -8.79 3.94 -1.27
C GLN A 359 -9.30 2.86 -2.23
N CYS A 360 -9.75 3.23 -3.43
CA CYS A 360 -10.12 2.27 -4.47
C CYS A 360 -8.91 1.46 -4.97
N ASN A 361 -7.77 2.11 -5.16
CA ASN A 361 -6.53 1.45 -5.55
C ASN A 361 -6.04 0.46 -4.48
N ILE A 362 -6.08 0.85 -3.19
CA ILE A 362 -5.73 -0.03 -2.06
C ILE A 362 -6.64 -1.27 -2.05
N LYS A 363 -7.96 -1.12 -2.17
CA LYS A 363 -8.90 -2.26 -2.25
C LYS A 363 -8.62 -3.19 -3.43
N SER A 364 -8.21 -2.64 -4.58
CA SER A 364 -7.80 -3.43 -5.75
C SER A 364 -6.52 -4.24 -5.47
N LEU A 365 -5.51 -3.61 -4.86
CA LEU A 365 -4.26 -4.27 -4.48
C LEU A 365 -4.47 -5.33 -3.39
N GLU A 366 -5.31 -5.07 -2.38
CA GLU A 366 -5.72 -6.06 -1.37
C GLU A 366 -6.39 -7.28 -2.00
N GLY A 367 -7.24 -7.07 -3.01
CA GLY A 367 -7.85 -8.15 -3.80
C GLY A 367 -6.80 -8.98 -4.57
N GLN A 368 -5.85 -8.30 -5.23
CA GLN A 368 -4.76 -8.97 -5.97
C GLN A 368 -3.82 -9.75 -5.04
N MET A 369 -3.50 -9.23 -3.84
CA MET A 369 -2.71 -9.97 -2.86
C MET A 369 -3.43 -11.24 -2.42
N LYS A 370 -4.70 -11.15 -2.01
CA LYS A 370 -5.50 -12.33 -1.65
C LYS A 370 -5.56 -13.38 -2.75
N GLN A 371 -5.69 -12.96 -4.01
CA GLN A 371 -5.67 -13.87 -5.16
C GLN A 371 -4.29 -14.53 -5.34
N LYS A 372 -3.19 -13.80 -5.15
CA LYS A 372 -1.83 -14.37 -5.15
C LYS A 372 -1.59 -15.33 -4.00
N ASP A 373 -2.04 -15.00 -2.79
CA ASP A 373 -1.92 -15.87 -1.62
C ASP A 373 -2.66 -17.20 -1.85
N MET A 374 -3.91 -17.15 -2.36
CA MET A 374 -4.67 -18.33 -2.75
C MET A 374 -3.97 -19.17 -3.84
N ALA A 375 -3.31 -18.54 -4.81
CA ALA A 375 -2.56 -19.23 -5.86
C ALA A 375 -1.27 -19.88 -5.33
N ILE A 376 -0.58 -19.23 -4.39
CA ILE A 376 0.60 -19.76 -3.70
C ILE A 376 0.19 -20.97 -2.83
N ASP A 377 -0.89 -20.87 -2.07
CA ASP A 377 -1.44 -21.97 -1.26
C ASP A 377 -1.84 -23.19 -2.10
N ALA A 378 -2.44 -22.96 -3.28
CA ALA A 378 -2.75 -24.04 -4.22
C ALA A 378 -1.46 -24.71 -4.74
N ARG A 379 -0.50 -23.92 -5.20
CA ARG A 379 0.80 -24.42 -5.68
C ARG A 379 1.58 -25.16 -4.60
N LEU A 380 1.52 -24.71 -3.34
CA LEU A 380 2.16 -25.37 -2.20
C LEU A 380 1.57 -26.77 -1.99
N LYS A 381 0.23 -26.92 -2.04
CA LYS A 381 -0.47 -28.21 -1.91
C LYS A 381 -0.11 -29.16 -3.05
N ASP A 382 -0.07 -28.69 -4.29
CA ASP A 382 0.32 -29.50 -5.45
C ASP A 382 1.79 -29.92 -5.39
N MET A 383 2.69 -29.03 -4.95
CA MET A 383 4.09 -29.34 -4.71
C MET A 383 4.24 -30.39 -3.60
N GLN A 384 3.53 -30.25 -2.48
CA GLN A 384 3.57 -31.22 -1.37
C GLN A 384 3.01 -32.59 -1.77
N LYS A 385 1.94 -32.64 -2.58
CA LYS A 385 1.43 -33.87 -3.19
C LYS A 385 2.46 -34.52 -4.12
N THR A 386 3.16 -33.72 -4.92
CA THR A 386 4.22 -34.18 -5.82
C THR A 386 5.43 -34.72 -5.05
N MET A 387 5.86 -34.03 -3.98
CA MET A 387 6.92 -34.49 -3.08
C MET A 387 6.57 -35.84 -2.46
N LYS A 388 5.37 -35.99 -1.89
CA LYS A 388 4.93 -37.27 -1.31
C LYS A 388 4.92 -38.41 -2.34
N ASN A 389 4.43 -38.16 -3.55
CA ASN A 389 4.48 -39.14 -4.63
C ASN A 389 5.93 -39.51 -5.02
N SER A 390 6.87 -38.56 -4.93
CA SER A 390 8.29 -38.82 -5.19
C SER A 390 8.98 -39.58 -4.05
N GLU A 391 8.62 -39.31 -2.79
CA GLU A 391 9.06 -40.09 -1.61
C GLU A 391 8.57 -41.54 -1.69
N ASP A 392 7.30 -41.76 -2.05
CA ASP A 392 6.74 -43.09 -2.28
C ASP A 392 7.45 -43.84 -3.43
N LEU A 393 7.89 -43.12 -4.47
CA LEU A 393 8.66 -43.69 -5.58
C LEU A 393 10.10 -44.01 -5.15
N VAL A 394 10.78 -43.12 -4.42
CA VAL A 394 12.12 -43.37 -3.87
C VAL A 394 12.09 -44.58 -2.95
N SER A 395 11.12 -44.69 -2.03
CA SER A 395 11.00 -45.87 -1.16
C SER A 395 10.79 -47.18 -1.94
N LYS A 396 10.08 -47.14 -3.09
CA LYS A 396 9.97 -48.31 -3.98
C LYS A 396 11.30 -48.63 -4.68
N VAL A 397 12.07 -47.63 -5.11
CA VAL A 397 13.38 -47.79 -5.77
C VAL A 397 14.44 -48.26 -4.79
N GLU A 398 14.48 -47.73 -3.56
CA GLU A 398 15.34 -48.20 -2.46
C GLU A 398 15.04 -49.65 -2.14
N LYS A 399 13.77 -49.98 -1.90
CA LYS A 399 13.34 -51.38 -1.77
C LYS A 399 13.79 -52.19 -2.97
N GLN A 400 13.68 -51.68 -4.21
CA GLN A 400 14.11 -52.43 -5.38
C GLN A 400 15.63 -52.74 -5.35
N ARG A 401 16.47 -51.72 -5.12
CA ARG A 401 17.91 -51.86 -4.92
C ARG A 401 18.23 -52.97 -3.90
N ASP A 402 17.60 -52.94 -2.73
CA ASP A 402 17.99 -53.78 -1.58
C ASP A 402 17.88 -55.30 -1.80
N SER A 403 17.09 -55.80 -2.76
CA SER A 403 17.19 -57.23 -3.16
C SER A 403 17.53 -57.51 -4.61
N PHE A 404 17.92 -56.49 -5.38
CA PHE A 404 18.96 -56.72 -6.38
C PHE A 404 20.31 -56.93 -5.67
N GLU A 405 20.60 -56.14 -4.64
CA GLU A 405 21.80 -56.28 -3.80
C GLU A 405 21.83 -57.63 -3.08
N ALA A 406 20.77 -58.02 -2.37
CA ALA A 406 20.69 -59.35 -1.74
C ALA A 406 20.82 -60.51 -2.76
N ARG A 407 20.18 -60.42 -3.93
CA ARG A 407 20.31 -61.42 -5.01
C ARG A 407 21.74 -61.48 -5.57
N LEU A 408 22.42 -60.33 -5.67
CA LEU A 408 23.79 -60.24 -6.14
C LEU A 408 24.77 -60.85 -5.12
N VAL A 409 24.52 -60.69 -3.82
CA VAL A 409 25.25 -61.39 -2.75
C VAL A 409 25.01 -62.90 -2.85
N GLU A 410 23.76 -63.35 -2.93
CA GLU A 410 23.40 -64.78 -3.07
C GLU A 410 24.04 -65.42 -4.32
N LEU A 411 24.06 -64.71 -5.45
CA LEU A 411 24.72 -65.16 -6.68
C LEU A 411 26.24 -65.22 -6.54
N LYS A 412 26.87 -64.28 -5.84
CA LYS A 412 28.31 -64.33 -5.52
C LYS A 412 28.65 -65.50 -4.60
N GLU A 413 27.82 -65.78 -3.59
CA GLU A 413 27.97 -66.93 -2.70
C GLU A 413 27.82 -68.26 -3.46
N LYS A 414 26.80 -68.38 -4.32
CA LYS A 414 26.60 -69.54 -5.21
C LYS A 414 27.75 -69.73 -6.19
N MET A 415 28.26 -68.64 -6.78
CA MET A 415 29.43 -68.67 -7.67
C MET A 415 30.67 -69.18 -6.92
N ASN A 416 30.97 -68.60 -5.75
CA ASN A 416 32.09 -69.02 -4.90
C ASN A 416 31.93 -70.47 -4.42
N SER A 417 30.73 -70.93 -4.06
CA SER A 417 30.47 -72.34 -3.73
C SER A 417 30.80 -73.25 -4.92
N LYS A 418 30.30 -72.93 -6.12
CA LYS A 418 30.56 -73.73 -7.32
C LYS A 418 32.02 -73.70 -7.77
N GLU A 419 32.71 -72.58 -7.59
CA GLU A 419 34.15 -72.47 -7.82
C GLU A 419 34.94 -73.36 -6.84
N ASN A 420 34.61 -73.33 -5.55
CA ASN A 420 35.22 -74.21 -4.54
C ASN A 420 34.90 -75.70 -4.77
N GLU A 421 33.67 -76.06 -5.11
CA GLU A 421 33.28 -77.42 -5.51
C GLU A 421 34.08 -77.90 -6.73
N SER A 422 34.21 -77.05 -7.75
CA SER A 422 35.00 -77.33 -8.96
C SER A 422 36.48 -77.51 -8.63
N MET A 423 37.09 -76.59 -7.86
CA MET A 423 38.47 -76.71 -7.41
C MET A 423 38.71 -77.98 -6.58
N SER A 424 37.78 -78.35 -5.69
CA SER A 424 37.86 -79.60 -4.92
C SER A 424 37.80 -80.83 -5.84
N THR A 425 36.90 -80.82 -6.82
CA THR A 425 36.77 -81.92 -7.80
C THR A 425 38.01 -82.03 -8.69
N ILE A 426 38.56 -80.91 -9.16
CA ILE A 426 39.81 -80.86 -9.94
C ILE A 426 40.98 -81.39 -9.09
N LYS A 427 41.06 -81.03 -7.82
CA LYS A 427 42.07 -81.52 -6.89
C LYS A 427 41.95 -83.03 -6.69
N GLU A 428 40.76 -83.54 -6.39
CA GLU A 428 40.51 -84.97 -6.22
C GLU A 428 40.86 -85.76 -7.49
N MET A 429 40.40 -85.31 -8.65
CA MET A 429 40.73 -85.96 -9.93
C MET A 429 42.24 -85.89 -10.24
N SER A 430 42.92 -84.82 -9.86
CA SER A 430 44.38 -84.71 -9.98
C SER A 430 45.12 -85.67 -9.04
N GLU A 431 44.61 -85.89 -7.82
CA GLU A 431 45.14 -86.87 -6.86
C GLU A 431 44.91 -88.31 -7.35
N ARG A 432 43.70 -88.62 -7.87
CA ARG A 432 43.40 -89.91 -8.51
C ARG A 432 44.29 -90.17 -9.73
N LEU A 433 44.51 -89.17 -10.59
CA LEU A 433 45.41 -89.30 -11.75
C LEU A 433 46.86 -89.53 -11.32
N LYS A 434 47.34 -88.88 -10.26
CA LYS A 434 48.68 -89.15 -9.69
C LYS A 434 48.79 -90.57 -9.15
N ALA A 435 47.78 -91.07 -8.43
CA ALA A 435 47.74 -92.44 -7.94
C ALA A 435 47.78 -93.45 -9.11
N ILE A 436 46.89 -93.32 -10.09
CA ILE A 436 46.88 -94.18 -11.29
C ILE A 436 48.20 -94.12 -12.07
N THR A 437 48.85 -92.94 -12.14
CA THR A 437 50.15 -92.79 -12.80
C THR A 437 51.26 -93.54 -12.04
N ALA A 438 51.23 -93.53 -10.70
CA ALA A 438 52.15 -94.30 -9.88
C ALA A 438 51.91 -95.81 -10.00
N ASP A 439 50.65 -96.25 -9.93
CA ASP A 439 50.26 -97.67 -10.10
C ASP A 439 50.65 -98.19 -11.49
N LEU A 440 50.43 -97.39 -12.55
CA LEU A 440 50.87 -97.71 -13.91
C LEU A 440 52.40 -97.79 -14.02
N GLY A 441 53.14 -96.99 -13.26
CA GLY A 441 54.60 -97.07 -13.16
C GLY A 441 55.06 -98.40 -12.57
N VAL A 442 54.49 -98.78 -11.42
CA VAL A 442 54.75 -100.06 -10.75
C VAL A 442 54.36 -101.26 -11.64
N GLU A 443 53.23 -101.17 -12.35
CA GLU A 443 52.79 -102.26 -13.22
C GLU A 443 53.65 -102.40 -14.49
N LYS A 444 54.18 -101.29 -15.02
CA LYS A 444 55.21 -101.32 -16.07
C LYS A 444 56.51 -101.95 -15.59
N GLU A 445 56.96 -101.63 -14.37
CA GLU A 445 58.16 -102.22 -13.77
C GLU A 445 58.01 -103.73 -13.58
N LYS A 446 56.88 -104.19 -13.04
CA LYS A 446 56.56 -105.63 -12.95
C LYS A 446 56.50 -106.30 -14.32
N ARG A 447 55.86 -105.67 -15.32
CA ARG A 447 55.82 -106.22 -16.68
C ARG A 447 57.22 -106.35 -17.25
N GLN A 448 58.10 -105.36 -17.06
CA GLN A 448 59.49 -105.44 -17.50
C GLN A 448 60.22 -106.61 -16.80
N GLN A 449 60.06 -106.77 -15.48
CA GLN A 449 60.66 -107.91 -14.76
C GLN A 449 60.17 -109.27 -15.28
N VAL A 450 58.90 -109.39 -15.68
CA VAL A 450 58.35 -110.61 -16.30
C VAL A 450 58.88 -110.82 -17.72
N GLU A 451 59.01 -109.76 -18.52
CA GLU A 451 59.61 -109.80 -19.86
C GLU A 451 61.08 -110.23 -19.78
N ASP A 452 61.86 -109.65 -18.87
CA ASP A 452 63.27 -109.99 -18.63
C ASP A 452 63.42 -111.47 -18.19
N ALA A 453 62.55 -111.94 -17.29
CA ALA A 453 62.52 -113.34 -16.87
C ALA A 453 62.08 -114.30 -17.99
N PHE A 454 61.22 -113.85 -18.92
CA PHE A 454 60.84 -114.61 -20.10
C PHE A 454 61.98 -114.72 -21.11
N VAL A 455 62.74 -113.63 -21.32
CA VAL A 455 63.97 -113.64 -22.14
C VAL A 455 65.01 -114.60 -21.55
N GLU A 456 65.23 -114.58 -20.24
CA GLU A 456 66.12 -115.55 -19.57
C GLU A 456 65.64 -117.00 -19.76
N LEU A 457 64.33 -117.23 -19.72
CA LEU A 457 63.74 -118.55 -19.93
C LEU A 457 63.88 -119.03 -21.40
N ASP A 458 63.68 -118.16 -22.39
CA ASP A 458 63.89 -118.48 -23.80
C ASP A 458 65.36 -118.83 -24.08
N GLU A 459 66.30 -118.08 -23.49
CA GLU A 459 67.74 -118.38 -23.58
C GLU A 459 68.07 -119.73 -22.93
N ARG A 460 67.47 -120.07 -21.78
CA ARG A 460 67.58 -121.40 -21.17
C ARG A 460 67.02 -122.50 -22.07
N TYR A 461 65.88 -122.29 -22.74
CA TYR A 461 65.32 -123.24 -23.70
C TYR A 461 66.21 -123.43 -24.92
N ARG A 462 66.75 -122.34 -25.49
CA ARG A 462 67.67 -122.39 -26.64
C ARG A 462 68.94 -123.18 -26.31
N ASN A 463 69.51 -122.96 -25.12
CA ASN A 463 70.64 -123.74 -24.60
C ASN A 463 70.31 -125.23 -24.40
N LEU A 464 69.07 -125.55 -24.01
CA LEU A 464 68.61 -126.94 -23.87
C LEU A 464 68.42 -127.61 -25.24
N GLU A 465 67.88 -126.88 -26.23
CA GLU A 465 67.73 -127.36 -27.61
C GLU A 465 69.10 -127.65 -28.25
N GLU A 466 70.09 -126.77 -28.05
CA GLU A 466 71.47 -126.99 -28.52
C GLU A 466 72.09 -128.25 -27.90
N LYS A 467 71.96 -128.43 -26.59
CA LYS A 467 72.40 -129.68 -25.90
C LYS A 467 71.65 -130.91 -26.40
N SER A 468 70.36 -130.78 -26.74
CA SER A 468 69.59 -131.88 -27.30
C SER A 468 70.06 -132.26 -28.70
N LYS A 469 70.44 -131.30 -29.55
CA LYS A 469 71.05 -131.57 -30.86
C LYS A 469 72.39 -132.28 -30.72
N GLN A 470 73.25 -131.85 -29.78
CA GLN A 470 74.51 -132.53 -29.47
C GLN A 470 74.30 -134.00 -29.05
N LEU A 471 73.24 -134.31 -28.28
CA LEU A 471 72.87 -135.68 -27.94
C LEU A 471 72.40 -136.50 -29.15
N CYS A 472 71.64 -135.91 -30.07
CA CYS A 472 71.24 -136.57 -31.31
C CYS A 472 72.44 -136.89 -32.21
N GLU A 473 73.41 -135.99 -32.34
CA GLU A 473 74.65 -136.24 -33.09
C GLU A 473 75.49 -137.38 -32.47
N LEU A 474 75.51 -137.51 -31.14
CA LEU A 474 76.13 -138.64 -30.44
C LEU A 474 75.38 -139.95 -30.72
N ALA A 475 74.05 -139.92 -30.83
CA ALA A 475 73.26 -141.10 -31.19
C ALA A 475 73.46 -141.54 -32.64
N GLU A 476 73.61 -140.60 -33.59
CA GLU A 476 73.91 -140.94 -35.00
C GLU A 476 75.31 -141.52 -35.18
N LYS A 477 76.31 -141.05 -34.41
CA LYS A 477 77.67 -141.63 -34.37
C LYS A 477 77.73 -143.06 -33.80
N ASN A 478 76.63 -143.58 -33.25
CA ASN A 478 76.55 -144.91 -32.62
C ASN A 478 75.85 -145.97 -33.50
N LYS A 479 75.55 -145.68 -34.78
CA LYS A 479 74.75 -146.56 -35.67
C LYS A 479 75.50 -147.73 -36.32
N ASP A 480 76.83 -147.80 -36.26
CA ASP A 480 77.64 -148.85 -36.91
C ASP A 480 77.99 -150.05 -35.99
N ILE A 481 76.98 -150.67 -35.34
CA ILE A 481 77.15 -151.96 -34.66
C ILE A 481 76.01 -152.93 -35.03
N THR A 482 76.35 -153.93 -35.85
CA THR A 482 75.46 -155.00 -36.32
C THR A 482 75.43 -156.18 -35.34
N ILE A 483 74.25 -156.67 -34.96
CA ILE A 483 74.05 -158.04 -34.42
C ILE A 483 72.80 -158.67 -35.05
N THR A 484 72.92 -159.92 -35.48
CA THR A 484 71.93 -160.70 -36.25
C THR A 484 71.07 -161.61 -35.38
N GLU A 485 69.77 -161.72 -35.70
CA GLU A 485 68.83 -162.64 -35.05
C GLU A 485 68.85 -164.07 -35.61
N GLY A 486 68.48 -165.04 -34.78
CA GLY A 486 68.20 -166.41 -35.20
C GLY A 486 67.46 -167.22 -34.12
N ASN A 487 66.46 -167.97 -34.56
CA ASN A 487 65.66 -168.97 -33.82
C ASN A 487 64.63 -168.43 -32.80
N HIS A 488 63.37 -168.43 -33.25
CA HIS A 488 62.16 -168.14 -32.47
C HIS A 488 61.95 -169.13 -31.33
N THR A 489 61.53 -168.63 -30.17
CA THR A 489 61.35 -169.41 -28.93
C THR A 489 59.88 -169.45 -28.48
N GLU A 490 59.60 -170.31 -27.50
CA GLU A 490 58.29 -170.66 -26.93
C GLU A 490 57.33 -169.48 -26.64
N ASN A 491 57.88 -168.28 -26.43
CA ASN A 491 57.12 -167.05 -26.22
C ASN A 491 56.26 -166.64 -27.43
N GLU A 492 56.68 -166.93 -28.66
CA GLU A 492 55.92 -166.59 -29.87
C GLU A 492 54.73 -167.55 -30.09
N VAL A 493 54.87 -168.81 -29.67
CA VAL A 493 53.77 -169.78 -29.64
C VAL A 493 52.74 -169.40 -28.56
N ARG A 494 53.19 -168.87 -27.41
CA ARG A 494 52.29 -168.26 -26.41
C ARG A 494 51.53 -167.07 -27.01
N LEU A 495 52.22 -166.15 -27.68
CA LEU A 495 51.60 -164.97 -28.29
C LEU A 495 50.55 -165.35 -29.35
N PHE A 496 50.78 -166.40 -30.14
CA PHE A 496 49.79 -166.93 -31.09
C PHE A 496 48.54 -167.47 -30.39
N ASN A 497 48.68 -168.18 -29.27
CA ASN A 497 47.55 -168.66 -28.48
C ASN A 497 46.76 -167.51 -27.81
N GLU A 498 47.43 -166.48 -27.30
CA GLU A 498 46.78 -165.27 -26.77
C GLU A 498 46.03 -164.49 -27.87
N LEU A 499 46.58 -164.45 -29.09
CA LEU A 499 45.90 -163.89 -30.29
C LEU A 499 44.67 -164.70 -30.71
N GLN A 500 44.70 -166.02 -30.54
CA GLN A 500 43.55 -166.88 -30.84
C GLN A 500 42.47 -166.77 -29.74
N GLN A 501 42.85 -166.58 -28.48
CA GLN A 501 41.91 -166.34 -27.38
C GLN A 501 41.19 -164.99 -27.52
N THR A 502 41.94 -163.91 -27.76
CA THR A 502 41.36 -162.55 -27.97
C THR A 502 40.45 -162.49 -29.20
N ARG A 503 40.70 -163.31 -30.23
CA ARG A 503 39.75 -163.47 -31.36
C ARG A 503 38.41 -164.09 -30.93
N ASN A 504 38.42 -165.10 -30.06
CA ASN A 504 37.19 -165.73 -29.59
C ASN A 504 36.37 -164.79 -28.70
N GLU A 505 37.04 -164.00 -27.86
CA GLU A 505 36.41 -162.97 -27.01
C GLU A 505 35.76 -161.85 -27.85
N LEU A 506 36.41 -161.41 -28.93
CA LEU A 506 35.86 -160.43 -29.87
C LEU A 506 34.63 -160.96 -30.64
N GLU A 507 34.59 -162.26 -30.96
CA GLU A 507 33.43 -162.87 -31.63
C GLU A 507 32.21 -162.96 -30.69
N ALA A 508 32.44 -163.21 -29.39
CA ALA A 508 31.40 -163.16 -28.38
C ALA A 508 30.83 -161.73 -28.20
N GLU A 509 31.70 -160.71 -28.13
CA GLU A 509 31.26 -159.30 -28.01
C GLU A 509 30.43 -158.83 -29.22
N ARG A 510 30.72 -159.33 -30.43
CA ARG A 510 29.89 -159.08 -31.62
C ARG A 510 28.48 -159.65 -31.51
N GLN A 511 28.30 -160.85 -30.93
CA GLN A 511 26.97 -161.41 -30.70
C GLN A 511 26.16 -160.56 -29.70
N THR A 512 26.79 -160.10 -28.61
CA THR A 512 26.16 -159.19 -27.64
C THR A 512 25.73 -157.87 -28.30
N LYS A 513 26.57 -157.30 -29.16
CA LYS A 513 26.26 -156.07 -29.91
C LYS A 513 25.09 -156.25 -30.89
N LEU A 514 24.94 -157.44 -31.49
CA LEU A 514 23.82 -157.74 -32.39
C LEU A 514 22.48 -157.77 -31.64
N GLN A 515 22.43 -158.35 -30.44
CA GLN A 515 21.23 -158.37 -29.59
C GLN A 515 20.79 -156.94 -29.20
N LEU A 516 21.72 -156.10 -28.73
CA LEU A 516 21.44 -154.70 -28.38
C LEU A 516 20.94 -153.87 -29.59
N GLN A 517 21.31 -154.26 -30.81
CA GLN A 517 20.81 -153.57 -32.02
C GLN A 517 19.39 -154.01 -32.38
N GLN A 518 19.00 -155.27 -32.12
CA GLN A 518 17.62 -155.73 -32.30
C GLN A 518 16.66 -155.07 -31.30
N GLU A 519 17.06 -154.96 -30.03
CA GLU A 519 16.26 -154.24 -29.00
C GLU A 519 16.03 -152.76 -29.36
N LYS A 520 17.03 -152.11 -29.96
CA LYS A 520 16.91 -150.73 -30.44
C LYS A 520 15.88 -150.59 -31.58
N GLU A 521 15.85 -151.54 -32.51
CA GLU A 521 14.89 -151.52 -33.62
C GLU A 521 13.46 -151.79 -33.15
N GLU A 522 13.27 -152.63 -32.14
CA GLU A 522 11.97 -152.86 -31.49
C GLU A 522 11.43 -151.61 -30.78
N ILE A 523 12.28 -150.87 -30.05
CA ILE A 523 11.91 -149.59 -29.42
C ILE A 523 11.48 -148.55 -30.46
N ILE A 524 12.16 -148.48 -31.61
CA ILE A 524 11.80 -147.56 -32.70
C ILE A 524 10.45 -147.94 -33.32
N ALA A 525 10.17 -149.23 -33.49
CA ALA A 525 8.87 -149.70 -33.97
C ALA A 525 7.71 -149.30 -33.03
N VAL A 526 7.89 -149.46 -31.71
CA VAL A 526 6.90 -149.05 -30.70
C VAL A 526 6.70 -147.53 -30.70
N MET A 527 7.74 -146.74 -30.88
CA MET A 527 7.62 -145.27 -31.02
C MET A 527 6.86 -144.86 -32.28
N HIS A 528 7.09 -145.51 -33.42
CA HIS A 528 6.33 -145.25 -34.65
C HIS A 528 4.86 -145.67 -34.53
N GLN A 529 4.55 -146.72 -33.77
CA GLN A 529 3.17 -147.15 -33.52
C GLN A 529 2.41 -146.24 -32.53
N ALA A 530 3.12 -145.47 -31.70
CA ALA A 530 2.55 -144.42 -30.86
C ALA A 530 2.29 -143.09 -31.62
N ALA A 531 3.01 -142.84 -32.72
CA ALA A 531 2.91 -141.60 -33.50
C ALA A 531 1.81 -141.61 -34.58
N CYS A 532 1.21 -142.77 -34.87
CA CYS A 532 0.24 -142.97 -35.95
C CYS A 532 -1.16 -143.38 -35.45
N ARG A 533 -1.70 -142.68 -34.43
CA ARG A 533 -3.15 -142.68 -34.19
C ARG A 533 -3.80 -141.53 -34.95
N GLU A 534 -4.65 -141.88 -35.91
CA GLU A 534 -5.55 -140.94 -36.56
C GLU A 534 -6.58 -140.43 -35.54
N GLU A 535 -6.76 -139.11 -35.47
CA GLU A 535 -7.89 -138.46 -34.81
C GLU A 535 -8.66 -137.63 -35.85
N ASP A 536 -10.00 -137.67 -35.76
CA ASP A 536 -10.93 -137.56 -36.88
C ASP A 536 -10.96 -136.20 -37.61
N GLU A 537 -11.29 -136.21 -38.91
CA GLU A 537 -11.52 -134.99 -39.72
C GLU A 537 -12.57 -134.04 -39.11
N ASP A 538 -13.63 -134.57 -38.48
CA ASP A 538 -14.64 -133.76 -37.75
C ASP A 538 -14.02 -132.95 -36.59
N SER A 539 -12.93 -133.44 -35.99
CA SER A 539 -12.19 -132.69 -34.96
C SER A 539 -11.35 -131.58 -35.60
N ARG A 540 -10.82 -131.79 -36.80
CA ARG A 540 -10.09 -130.78 -37.58
C ARG A 540 -10.99 -129.67 -38.07
N GLU A 541 -12.20 -129.99 -38.55
CA GLU A 541 -13.13 -128.95 -39.03
C GLU A 541 -13.70 -128.12 -37.88
N LYS A 542 -13.99 -128.73 -36.71
CA LYS A 542 -14.31 -127.97 -35.47
C LYS A 542 -13.14 -127.13 -35.00
N LEU A 543 -11.91 -127.68 -34.97
CA LEU A 543 -10.71 -126.93 -34.60
C LEU A 543 -10.43 -125.79 -35.59
N ALA A 544 -10.70 -125.98 -36.89
CA ALA A 544 -10.58 -124.93 -37.91
C ALA A 544 -11.64 -123.84 -37.73
N ALA A 545 -12.90 -124.20 -37.47
CA ALA A 545 -13.96 -123.25 -37.15
C ALA A 545 -13.69 -122.48 -35.85
N GLU A 546 -13.17 -123.15 -34.82
CA GLU A 546 -12.76 -122.52 -33.57
C GLU A 546 -11.51 -121.65 -33.75
N LEU A 547 -10.54 -122.05 -34.57
CA LEU A 547 -9.40 -121.22 -34.97
C LEU A 547 -9.83 -119.98 -35.77
N VAL A 548 -10.83 -120.10 -36.65
CA VAL A 548 -11.41 -118.94 -37.37
C VAL A 548 -12.20 -118.04 -36.43
N PHE A 549 -12.95 -118.60 -35.48
CA PHE A 549 -13.64 -117.83 -34.45
C PHE A 549 -12.63 -117.10 -33.55
N LYS A 550 -11.60 -117.79 -33.06
CA LYS A 550 -10.51 -117.23 -32.25
C LYS A 550 -9.68 -116.23 -33.04
N SER A 551 -9.46 -116.42 -34.34
CA SER A 551 -8.80 -115.45 -35.21
C SER A 551 -9.64 -114.18 -35.37
N ASN A 552 -10.96 -114.30 -35.57
CA ASN A 552 -11.87 -113.14 -35.59
C ASN A 552 -11.98 -112.43 -34.22
N GLU A 553 -11.97 -113.19 -33.12
CA GLU A 553 -11.96 -112.67 -31.75
C GLU A 553 -10.65 -111.93 -31.46
N LEU A 554 -9.50 -112.49 -31.86
CA LEU A 554 -8.18 -111.90 -31.75
C LEU A 554 -8.01 -110.69 -32.68
N GLN A 555 -8.62 -110.70 -33.88
CA GLN A 555 -8.68 -109.54 -34.77
C GLN A 555 -9.53 -108.41 -34.16
N LYS A 556 -10.68 -108.72 -33.56
CA LYS A 556 -11.45 -107.74 -32.76
C LYS A 556 -10.63 -107.21 -31.58
N LEU A 557 -9.90 -108.08 -30.88
CA LEU A 557 -9.03 -107.69 -29.77
C LEU A 557 -7.86 -106.82 -30.25
N MET A 558 -7.28 -107.08 -31.44
CA MET A 558 -6.29 -106.24 -32.09
C MET A 558 -6.86 -104.88 -32.50
N MET A 559 -8.11 -104.83 -33.00
CA MET A 559 -8.80 -103.57 -33.31
C MET A 559 -9.11 -102.76 -32.03
N GLN A 560 -9.52 -103.42 -30.95
CA GLN A 560 -9.71 -102.78 -29.64
C GLN A 560 -8.37 -102.32 -29.06
N TYR A 561 -7.31 -103.12 -29.16
CA TYR A 561 -5.96 -102.78 -28.69
C TYR A 561 -5.36 -101.62 -29.49
N THR A 562 -5.53 -101.58 -30.80
CA THR A 562 -5.09 -100.44 -31.62
C THR A 562 -5.93 -99.18 -31.36
N GLY A 563 -7.24 -99.32 -31.11
CA GLY A 563 -8.10 -98.25 -30.62
C GLY A 563 -7.63 -97.70 -29.27
N LEU A 564 -7.43 -98.57 -28.27
CA LEU A 564 -6.91 -98.24 -26.95
C LEU A 564 -5.51 -97.65 -27.02
N LYS A 565 -4.62 -98.16 -27.88
CA LYS A 565 -3.28 -97.60 -28.12
C LYS A 565 -3.35 -96.20 -28.73
N LYS A 566 -4.32 -95.93 -29.61
CA LYS A 566 -4.56 -94.58 -30.16
C LYS A 566 -5.15 -93.65 -29.11
N VAL A 567 -6.06 -94.11 -28.26
CA VAL A 567 -6.60 -93.35 -27.12
C VAL A 567 -5.49 -93.06 -26.10
N ALA A 568 -4.65 -94.04 -25.76
CA ALA A 568 -3.51 -93.89 -24.86
C ALA A 568 -2.46 -92.94 -25.43
N LYS A 569 -2.16 -93.01 -26.75
CA LYS A 569 -1.28 -92.04 -27.42
C LYS A 569 -1.87 -90.63 -27.40
N ASN A 570 -3.16 -90.46 -27.70
CA ASN A 570 -3.83 -89.17 -27.61
C ASN A 570 -3.87 -88.65 -26.17
N ALA A 571 -4.04 -89.51 -25.18
CA ALA A 571 -3.99 -89.17 -23.76
C ALA A 571 -2.57 -88.81 -23.31
N GLN A 572 -1.54 -89.49 -23.83
CA GLN A 572 -0.14 -89.16 -23.61
C GLN A 572 0.27 -87.86 -24.30
N GLU A 573 -0.23 -87.58 -25.50
CA GLU A 573 -0.04 -86.30 -26.19
C GLU A 573 -0.77 -85.17 -25.47
N LYS A 574 -1.98 -85.43 -24.96
CA LYS A 574 -2.73 -84.47 -24.15
C LYS A 574 -2.10 -84.25 -22.78
N ASN A 575 -1.60 -85.29 -22.11
CA ASN A 575 -0.80 -85.16 -20.91
C ASN A 575 0.50 -84.42 -21.21
N GLY A 576 1.23 -84.73 -22.27
CA GLY A 576 2.41 -83.99 -22.69
C GLY A 576 2.12 -82.54 -23.11
N MET A 577 0.89 -82.21 -23.54
CA MET A 577 0.44 -80.82 -23.71
C MET A 577 0.10 -80.17 -22.37
N LEU A 578 -0.56 -80.87 -21.44
CA LEU A 578 -0.87 -80.38 -20.10
C LEU A 578 0.37 -80.26 -19.22
N GLU A 579 1.36 -81.13 -19.39
CA GLU A 579 2.68 -81.10 -18.77
C GLU A 579 3.52 -79.99 -19.38
N ARG A 580 3.46 -79.75 -20.69
CA ARG A 580 4.05 -78.54 -21.30
C ARG A 580 3.35 -77.27 -20.84
N GLN A 581 2.03 -77.26 -20.71
CA GLN A 581 1.30 -76.11 -20.16
C GLN A 581 1.56 -75.92 -18.66
N LEU A 582 1.71 -76.99 -17.89
CA LEU A 582 2.11 -76.93 -16.48
C LEU A 582 3.57 -76.53 -16.34
N MET A 583 4.45 -76.96 -17.23
CA MET A 583 5.86 -76.56 -17.29
C MET A 583 5.99 -75.12 -17.77
N GLU A 584 5.15 -74.64 -18.70
CA GLU A 584 5.08 -73.25 -19.15
C GLU A 584 4.40 -72.34 -18.11
N ILE A 585 3.42 -72.85 -17.34
CA ILE A 585 2.84 -72.16 -16.19
C ILE A 585 3.83 -72.16 -15.02
N GLN A 586 4.56 -73.25 -14.79
CA GLN A 586 5.66 -73.32 -13.82
C GLN A 586 6.83 -72.47 -14.28
N GLU A 587 7.12 -72.34 -15.57
CA GLU A 587 8.18 -71.48 -16.12
C GLU A 587 7.73 -70.03 -16.17
N ARG A 588 6.43 -69.72 -16.32
CA ARG A 588 5.87 -68.38 -16.08
C ARG A 588 5.78 -68.03 -14.60
N LEU A 589 5.53 -68.99 -13.70
CA LEU A 589 5.55 -68.78 -12.24
C LEU A 589 6.98 -68.72 -11.71
N HIS A 590 7.88 -69.52 -12.27
CA HIS A 590 9.30 -69.53 -11.95
C HIS A 590 10.00 -68.34 -12.61
N SER A 591 9.54 -67.83 -13.76
CA SER A 591 9.90 -66.49 -14.24
C SER A 591 9.28 -65.44 -13.32
N GLN A 592 7.97 -65.44 -13.03
CA GLN A 592 7.38 -64.56 -12.01
C GLN A 592 7.94 -64.73 -10.58
N SER A 593 8.82 -65.70 -10.33
CA SER A 593 9.56 -65.91 -9.07
C SER A 593 11.07 -65.63 -9.17
N MET A 594 11.70 -65.85 -10.33
CA MET A 594 13.13 -65.62 -10.61
C MET A 594 13.37 -64.26 -11.29
N GLU A 595 12.47 -63.85 -12.17
CA GLU A 595 12.15 -62.44 -12.50
C GLU A 595 11.31 -61.80 -11.38
N GLY A 596 10.60 -62.61 -10.57
CA GLY A 596 10.05 -62.25 -9.25
C GLY A 596 11.09 -61.81 -8.23
N GLY A 597 12.37 -62.08 -8.48
CA GLY A 597 13.49 -61.35 -7.91
C GLY A 597 13.58 -59.93 -8.46
N LYS A 598 12.55 -59.11 -8.20
CA LYS A 598 12.35 -57.68 -8.51
C LYS A 598 12.44 -57.22 -9.97
N ALA A 599 13.12 -57.94 -10.85
CA ALA A 599 13.38 -57.52 -12.23
C ALA A 599 12.12 -57.48 -13.10
N GLY A 600 11.26 -58.50 -13.07
CA GLY A 600 10.08 -58.57 -13.94
C GLY A 600 8.98 -57.60 -13.51
N LEU A 601 8.76 -57.48 -12.19
CA LEU A 601 7.88 -56.44 -11.63
C LEU A 601 8.45 -55.03 -11.84
N SER A 602 9.77 -54.86 -11.84
CA SER A 602 10.42 -53.59 -12.20
C SER A 602 10.27 -53.30 -13.69
N ALA A 603 10.48 -54.28 -14.58
CA ALA A 603 10.32 -54.11 -16.03
C ALA A 603 8.89 -53.69 -16.41
N HIS A 604 7.87 -54.38 -15.89
CA HIS A 604 6.48 -53.99 -16.14
C HIS A 604 6.10 -52.66 -15.46
N ALA A 605 6.66 -52.35 -14.29
CA ALA A 605 6.49 -51.04 -13.67
C ALA A 605 7.20 -49.92 -14.45
N ILE A 606 8.37 -50.18 -15.05
CA ILE A 606 9.11 -49.26 -15.92
C ILE A 606 8.35 -49.06 -17.22
N GLU A 607 7.78 -50.11 -17.81
CA GLU A 607 6.93 -50.01 -19.01
C GLU A 607 5.66 -49.17 -18.73
N LEU A 608 4.97 -49.43 -17.62
CA LEU A 608 3.85 -48.58 -17.16
C LEU A 608 4.28 -47.14 -16.84
N GLN A 609 5.46 -46.96 -16.24
CA GLN A 609 5.99 -45.64 -15.91
C GLN A 609 6.46 -44.86 -17.15
N GLN A 610 6.94 -45.57 -18.17
CA GLN A 610 7.24 -45.03 -19.49
C GLN A 610 5.96 -44.63 -20.20
N GLN A 611 4.94 -45.49 -20.26
CA GLN A 611 3.61 -45.15 -20.79
C GLN A 611 2.99 -43.94 -20.06
N VAL A 612 3.12 -43.86 -18.74
CA VAL A 612 2.69 -42.68 -17.96
C VAL A 612 3.53 -41.44 -18.27
N SER A 613 4.83 -41.59 -18.55
CA SER A 613 5.71 -40.49 -18.98
C SER A 613 5.34 -40.00 -20.38
N ASP A 614 5.08 -40.90 -21.31
CA ASP A 614 4.69 -40.59 -22.69
C ASP A 614 3.31 -39.96 -22.74
N LEU A 615 2.35 -40.45 -21.94
CA LEU A 615 1.04 -39.81 -21.78
C LEU A 615 1.14 -38.42 -21.12
N ARG A 616 2.08 -38.21 -20.18
CA ARG A 616 2.34 -36.87 -19.60
C ARG A 616 2.98 -35.92 -20.61
N ASN A 617 3.92 -36.40 -21.43
CA ASN A 617 4.53 -35.61 -22.50
C ASN A 617 3.51 -35.26 -23.58
N ASN A 618 2.68 -36.22 -24.01
CA ASN A 618 1.58 -35.99 -24.94
C ASN A 618 0.55 -35.01 -24.36
N LEU A 619 0.22 -35.09 -23.07
CA LEU A 619 -0.67 -34.12 -22.41
C LEU A 619 -0.04 -32.72 -22.35
N ALA A 620 1.25 -32.61 -22.03
CA ALA A 620 1.97 -31.33 -22.02
C ALA A 620 2.04 -30.71 -23.42
N GLU A 621 2.26 -31.52 -24.46
CA GLU A 621 2.25 -31.09 -25.85
C GLU A 621 0.85 -30.66 -26.32
N ILE A 622 -0.21 -31.38 -25.94
CA ILE A 622 -1.60 -30.97 -26.18
C ILE A 622 -1.94 -29.67 -25.44
N ILE A 623 -1.43 -29.46 -24.23
CA ILE A 623 -1.58 -28.20 -23.49
C ILE A 623 -0.85 -27.06 -24.22
N ARG A 624 0.39 -27.26 -24.67
CA ARG A 624 1.15 -26.28 -25.47
C ARG A 624 0.42 -25.92 -26.76
N GLN A 625 -0.05 -26.92 -27.51
CA GLN A 625 -0.85 -26.71 -28.73
C GLN A 625 -2.17 -25.99 -28.44
N LYS A 626 -2.80 -26.26 -27.30
CA LYS A 626 -4.00 -25.53 -26.85
C LYS A 626 -3.69 -24.06 -26.56
N GLU A 627 -2.60 -23.76 -25.85
CA GLU A 627 -2.15 -22.39 -25.57
C GLU A 627 -1.78 -21.63 -26.86
N GLU A 628 -1.16 -22.32 -27.83
CA GLU A 628 -0.88 -21.79 -29.18
C GLU A 628 -2.16 -21.53 -29.98
N LEU A 629 -3.17 -22.38 -29.87
CA LEU A 629 -4.47 -22.15 -30.48
C LEU A 629 -5.28 -21.05 -29.77
N GLU A 630 -5.19 -20.91 -28.45
CA GLU A 630 -5.83 -19.82 -27.69
C GLU A 630 -5.18 -18.46 -28.02
N THR A 631 -3.85 -18.40 -28.13
CA THR A 631 -3.14 -17.20 -28.57
C THR A 631 -3.44 -16.86 -30.04
N ALA A 632 -3.46 -17.84 -30.94
CA ALA A 632 -3.87 -17.63 -32.33
C ALA A 632 -5.34 -17.19 -32.45
N LEU A 633 -6.24 -17.74 -31.64
CA LEU A 633 -7.66 -17.35 -31.60
C LEU A 633 -7.83 -15.90 -31.12
N THR A 634 -7.14 -15.49 -30.05
CA THR A 634 -7.19 -14.09 -29.58
C THR A 634 -6.58 -13.12 -30.59
N GLN A 635 -5.51 -13.50 -31.31
CA GLN A 635 -4.96 -12.72 -32.42
C GLN A 635 -5.97 -12.59 -33.57
N LYS A 636 -6.67 -13.67 -33.95
CA LYS A 636 -7.72 -13.62 -34.99
C LYS A 636 -8.96 -12.84 -34.57
N GLN A 637 -9.33 -12.88 -33.30
CA GLN A 637 -10.38 -12.03 -32.75
C GLN A 637 -10.01 -10.53 -32.88
N LEU A 638 -8.77 -10.17 -32.53
CA LEU A 638 -8.28 -8.79 -32.66
C LEU A 638 -8.22 -8.33 -34.13
N GLU A 639 -7.75 -9.20 -35.03
CA GLU A 639 -7.78 -8.95 -36.49
C GLU A 639 -9.21 -8.73 -37.02
N LEU A 640 -10.20 -9.50 -36.55
CA LEU A 640 -11.60 -9.34 -36.93
C LEU A 640 -12.17 -8.01 -36.39
N GLU A 641 -11.93 -7.68 -35.12
CA GLU A 641 -12.34 -6.40 -34.56
C GLU A 641 -11.72 -5.19 -35.29
N GLN A 642 -10.48 -5.33 -35.77
CA GLN A 642 -9.83 -4.32 -36.59
C GLN A 642 -10.50 -4.21 -37.98
N ARG A 643 -10.78 -5.34 -38.64
CA ARG A 643 -11.55 -5.35 -39.90
C ARG A 643 -12.95 -4.75 -39.73
N ASP A 644 -13.64 -5.03 -38.63
CA ASP A 644 -14.95 -4.47 -38.30
C ASP A 644 -14.91 -2.96 -37.99
N ARG A 645 -13.81 -2.45 -37.42
CA ARG A 645 -13.59 -1.00 -37.29
C ARG A 645 -13.47 -0.36 -38.68
N VAL A 646 -12.62 -0.92 -39.54
CA VAL A 646 -12.43 -0.44 -40.92
C VAL A 646 -13.74 -0.52 -41.72
N MET A 647 -14.49 -1.62 -41.65
CA MET A 647 -15.79 -1.73 -42.34
C MET A 647 -16.82 -0.73 -41.81
N ARG A 648 -16.85 -0.45 -40.51
CA ARG A 648 -17.72 0.62 -39.95
C ARG A 648 -17.30 2.01 -40.39
N GLU A 649 -16.00 2.27 -40.53
CA GLU A 649 -15.49 3.54 -41.05
C GLU A 649 -15.81 3.68 -42.54
N GLN A 650 -15.55 2.66 -43.35
CA GLN A 650 -15.96 2.60 -44.76
C GLN A 650 -17.48 2.76 -44.91
N SER A 651 -18.29 2.16 -44.02
CA SER A 651 -19.75 2.36 -44.02
C SER A 651 -20.16 3.80 -43.69
N LYS A 652 -19.40 4.52 -42.85
CA LYS A 652 -19.61 5.97 -42.63
C LYS A 652 -19.21 6.77 -43.88
N PHE A 653 -18.08 6.46 -44.51
CA PHE A 653 -17.68 7.10 -45.77
C PHE A 653 -18.68 6.86 -46.89
N LEU A 654 -19.24 5.65 -47.01
CA LEU A 654 -20.31 5.34 -47.94
C LEU A 654 -21.57 6.17 -47.64
N LYS A 655 -22.00 6.26 -46.37
CA LYS A 655 -23.13 7.14 -45.99
C LYS A 655 -22.88 8.60 -46.35
N VAL A 656 -21.73 9.16 -46.00
CA VAL A 656 -21.37 10.55 -46.35
C VAL A 656 -21.29 10.75 -47.87
N ARG A 657 -20.80 9.75 -48.61
CA ARG A 657 -20.79 9.77 -50.08
C ARG A 657 -22.21 9.67 -50.66
N ASP A 658 -23.08 8.88 -50.06
CA ASP A 658 -24.46 8.71 -50.51
C ASP A 658 -25.30 9.96 -50.16
N GLU A 659 -25.08 10.57 -48.99
CA GLU A 659 -25.58 11.90 -48.62
C GLU A 659 -25.06 12.98 -49.59
N LEU A 660 -23.77 12.96 -49.97
CA LEU A 660 -23.20 13.83 -51.00
C LEU A 660 -23.81 13.55 -52.38
N LEU A 661 -24.11 12.30 -52.73
CA LEU A 661 -24.77 11.93 -53.98
C LEU A 661 -26.24 12.34 -54.00
N ASP A 662 -26.92 12.35 -52.86
CA ASP A 662 -28.30 12.85 -52.75
C ASP A 662 -28.32 14.39 -52.73
N ILE A 663 -27.32 15.05 -52.12
CA ILE A 663 -27.10 16.49 -52.30
C ILE A 663 -26.76 16.81 -53.76
N LEU A 664 -25.94 15.99 -54.45
CA LEU A 664 -25.59 16.21 -55.84
C LEU A 664 -26.74 15.87 -56.79
N LYS A 665 -27.58 14.88 -56.51
CA LYS A 665 -28.83 14.64 -57.26
C LYS A 665 -29.87 15.72 -57.00
N GLY A 666 -30.00 16.18 -55.76
CA GLY A 666 -30.81 17.33 -55.38
C GLY A 666 -30.33 18.60 -56.07
N LYS A 667 -29.00 18.80 -56.15
CA LYS A 667 -28.37 19.86 -56.95
C LYS A 667 -28.57 19.67 -58.44
N VAL A 668 -28.48 18.47 -59.02
CA VAL A 668 -28.81 18.24 -60.44
C VAL A 668 -30.30 18.44 -60.73
N GLN A 669 -31.17 18.27 -59.73
CA GLN A 669 -32.59 18.63 -59.79
C GLN A 669 -32.86 20.12 -59.51
N GLN A 670 -31.89 20.85 -58.93
CA GLN A 670 -31.89 22.30 -58.73
C GLN A 670 -31.01 23.08 -59.75
N GLU A 671 -30.16 22.42 -60.55
CA GLU A 671 -29.28 23.03 -61.57
C GLU A 671 -30.04 23.41 -62.86
N ASN A 672 -31.37 23.26 -62.85
CA ASN A 672 -32.27 24.00 -63.72
C ASN A 672 -32.77 25.33 -63.08
N GLY A 673 -32.18 25.76 -61.96
CA GLY A 673 -32.65 26.86 -61.11
C GLY A 673 -31.56 27.55 -60.29
N GLU A 674 -30.75 28.36 -60.99
CA GLU A 674 -30.06 29.57 -60.50
C GLU A 674 -28.81 29.44 -59.58
N LEU A 675 -27.85 30.34 -59.87
CA LEU A 675 -26.53 30.47 -59.25
C LEU A 675 -26.60 31.43 -58.05
N SER A 676 -26.21 31.01 -56.83
CA SER A 676 -26.07 31.98 -55.71
C SER A 676 -25.10 31.66 -54.54
N ASN A 677 -24.54 30.44 -54.40
CA ASN A 677 -23.84 30.06 -53.15
C ASN A 677 -22.30 29.93 -53.28
N SER A 678 -21.62 31.01 -53.67
CA SER A 678 -20.14 31.04 -53.72
C SER A 678 -19.48 31.51 -52.42
N ASP A 679 -20.09 32.43 -51.67
CA ASP A 679 -19.44 33.09 -50.53
C ASP A 679 -19.41 32.22 -49.25
N GLU A 680 -20.48 31.47 -48.97
CA GLU A 680 -20.58 30.63 -47.75
C GLU A 680 -19.47 29.56 -47.67
N ASN A 681 -19.02 29.02 -48.81
CA ASN A 681 -17.94 28.03 -48.85
C ASN A 681 -16.57 28.62 -48.47
N ASN A 682 -16.35 29.91 -48.74
CA ASN A 682 -15.08 30.57 -48.49
C ASN A 682 -14.94 30.93 -47.00
N GLU A 683 -16.03 31.38 -46.39
CA GLU A 683 -16.09 31.67 -44.95
C GLU A 683 -15.93 30.40 -44.09
N TYR A 684 -16.49 29.26 -44.53
CA TYR A 684 -16.28 27.96 -43.90
C TYR A 684 -14.82 27.47 -43.97
N LEU A 685 -14.13 27.66 -45.10
CA LEU A 685 -12.71 27.36 -45.25
C LEU A 685 -11.83 28.22 -44.32
N GLU A 686 -12.12 29.52 -44.21
CA GLU A 686 -11.39 30.39 -43.29
C GLU A 686 -11.64 30.02 -41.82
N GLN A 687 -12.85 29.58 -41.48
CA GLN A 687 -13.19 29.08 -40.15
C GLN A 687 -12.44 27.77 -39.81
N ILE A 688 -12.27 26.87 -40.79
CA ILE A 688 -11.42 25.68 -40.65
C ILE A 688 -9.96 26.07 -40.43
N HIS A 689 -9.42 27.02 -41.21
CA HIS A 689 -8.03 27.50 -41.03
C HIS A 689 -7.81 28.13 -39.64
N LYS A 690 -8.76 28.92 -39.13
CA LYS A 690 -8.72 29.45 -37.76
C LYS A 690 -8.75 28.34 -36.70
N GLN A 691 -9.53 27.27 -36.90
CA GLN A 691 -9.49 26.11 -35.99
C GLN A 691 -8.16 25.34 -36.06
N ILE A 692 -7.55 25.21 -37.24
CA ILE A 692 -6.26 24.54 -37.40
C ILE A 692 -5.16 25.35 -36.69
N ALA A 693 -5.14 26.67 -36.87
CA ALA A 693 -4.21 27.56 -36.17
C ALA A 693 -4.36 27.44 -34.63
N ALA A 694 -5.58 27.58 -34.10
CA ALA A 694 -5.83 27.47 -32.66
C ALA A 694 -5.47 26.09 -32.08
N LYS A 695 -5.71 25.01 -32.83
CA LYS A 695 -5.28 23.65 -32.43
C LYS A 695 -3.76 23.49 -32.46
N THR A 696 -3.07 24.16 -33.39
CA THR A 696 -1.60 24.11 -33.51
C THR A 696 -0.95 24.85 -32.35
N GLU A 697 -1.46 26.03 -31.99
CA GLU A 697 -1.05 26.80 -30.81
C GLU A 697 -1.26 26.00 -29.52
N ALA A 698 -2.45 25.42 -29.31
CA ALA A 698 -2.73 24.56 -28.16
C ALA A 698 -1.82 23.32 -28.07
N ILE A 699 -1.45 22.72 -29.21
CA ILE A 699 -0.47 21.61 -29.25
C ILE A 699 0.92 22.10 -28.82
N GLN A 700 1.31 23.31 -29.21
CA GLN A 700 2.62 23.89 -28.87
C GLN A 700 2.70 24.33 -27.40
N GLU A 701 1.60 24.84 -26.82
CA GLU A 701 1.45 25.04 -25.38
C GLU A 701 1.52 23.71 -24.59
N LEU A 702 0.94 22.62 -25.11
CA LEU A 702 1.04 21.30 -24.50
C LEU A 702 2.46 20.75 -24.53
N TYR A 703 3.20 20.92 -25.64
CA TYR A 703 4.61 20.51 -25.72
C TYR A 703 5.51 21.27 -24.74
N THR A 704 5.39 22.61 -24.69
CA THR A 704 6.15 23.42 -23.73
C THR A 704 5.77 23.12 -22.28
N THR A 705 4.50 22.81 -22.00
CA THR A 705 4.06 22.35 -20.68
C THR A 705 4.65 20.98 -20.33
N LEU A 706 4.69 20.05 -21.29
CA LEU A 706 5.26 18.71 -21.11
C LEU A 706 6.77 18.77 -20.82
N GLU A 707 7.53 19.56 -21.57
CA GLU A 707 8.97 19.78 -21.36
C GLU A 707 9.25 20.36 -19.96
N ASN A 708 8.50 21.39 -19.56
CA ASN A 708 8.58 21.95 -18.21
C ASN A 708 8.26 20.91 -17.11
N LYS A 709 7.31 19.99 -17.37
CA LYS A 709 6.98 18.90 -16.45
C LYS A 709 8.06 17.83 -16.39
N GLN A 710 8.67 17.46 -17.51
CA GLN A 710 9.82 16.54 -17.56
C GLN A 710 11.02 17.12 -16.79
N LEU A 711 11.34 18.40 -16.99
CA LEU A 711 12.38 19.09 -16.23
C LEU A 711 12.06 19.16 -14.72
N GLN A 712 10.78 19.32 -14.34
CA GLN A 712 10.34 19.27 -12.95
C GLN A 712 10.52 17.86 -12.34
N ILE A 713 10.16 16.81 -13.08
CA ILE A 713 10.31 15.40 -12.67
C ILE A 713 11.79 15.08 -12.45
N MET A 714 12.66 15.37 -13.42
CA MET A 714 14.11 15.13 -13.32
C MET A 714 14.76 15.82 -12.10
N ARG A 715 14.28 17.03 -11.73
CA ARG A 715 14.74 17.72 -10.50
C ARG A 715 14.26 17.02 -9.23
N LEU A 716 13.03 16.49 -9.22
CA LEU A 716 12.47 15.75 -8.09
C LEU A 716 13.16 14.40 -7.92
N GLU A 717 13.39 13.65 -8.99
CA GLU A 717 14.13 12.38 -8.99
C GLU A 717 15.54 12.56 -8.39
N LYS A 718 16.25 13.62 -8.81
CA LYS A 718 17.57 13.96 -8.25
C LYS A 718 17.50 14.31 -6.76
N MET A 719 16.42 14.93 -6.29
CA MET A 719 16.20 15.23 -4.86
C MET A 719 15.87 13.96 -4.07
N VAL A 720 15.00 13.10 -4.59
CA VAL A 720 14.64 11.80 -3.97
C VAL A 720 15.88 10.94 -3.79
N LYS A 721 16.71 10.79 -4.83
CA LYS A 721 17.97 10.04 -4.75
C LYS A 721 18.92 10.58 -3.67
N LEU A 722 19.02 11.91 -3.54
CA LEU A 722 19.84 12.53 -2.50
C LEU A 722 19.27 12.31 -1.09
N MET A 723 17.94 12.23 -0.95
CA MET A 723 17.27 11.85 0.31
C MET A 723 17.47 10.38 0.65
N GLU A 724 17.43 9.48 -0.32
CA GLU A 724 17.75 8.05 -0.17
C GLU A 724 19.20 7.86 0.30
N ASP A 725 20.17 8.48 -0.40
CA ASP A 725 21.59 8.49 -0.01
C ASP A 725 21.81 9.05 1.42
N HIS A 726 20.96 9.98 1.87
CA HIS A 726 21.01 10.52 3.24
C HIS A 726 20.38 9.55 4.25
N GLN A 727 19.26 8.91 3.92
CA GLN A 727 18.59 7.93 4.75
C GLN A 727 19.48 6.70 4.98
N ASP A 728 20.12 6.18 3.94
CA ASP A 728 21.03 5.02 4.03
C ASP A 728 22.23 5.33 4.93
N ARG A 729 22.83 6.52 4.82
CA ARG A 729 23.90 6.97 5.71
C ARG A 729 23.42 7.09 7.17
N ALA A 730 22.22 7.61 7.39
CA ALA A 730 21.63 7.70 8.73
C ALA A 730 21.30 6.32 9.32
N GLN A 731 20.80 5.39 8.51
CA GLN A 731 20.50 4.01 8.91
C GLN A 731 21.79 3.24 9.23
N ALA A 732 22.83 3.35 8.40
CA ALA A 732 24.14 2.78 8.68
C ALA A 732 24.76 3.32 9.98
N GLN A 733 24.54 4.61 10.32
CA GLN A 733 24.94 5.16 11.61
C GLN A 733 24.14 4.57 12.78
N ARG A 734 22.81 4.41 12.64
CA ARG A 734 21.98 3.75 13.66
C ARG A 734 22.44 2.32 13.92
N THR A 735 22.62 1.52 12.89
CA THR A 735 23.10 0.13 13.03
C THR A 735 24.49 0.05 13.68
N ARG A 736 25.39 1.00 13.43
CA ARG A 736 26.69 1.08 14.15
C ARG A 736 26.51 1.39 15.63
N LEU A 737 25.59 2.29 15.99
CA LEU A 737 25.28 2.63 17.38
C LEU A 737 24.56 1.48 18.11
N GLU A 738 23.60 0.83 17.46
CA GLU A 738 22.90 -0.36 17.96
C GLU A 738 23.88 -1.51 18.24
N ASN A 739 24.77 -1.81 17.28
CA ASN A 739 25.84 -2.79 17.48
C ASN A 739 26.78 -2.40 18.64
N ARG A 740 27.07 -1.11 18.83
CA ARG A 740 27.88 -0.63 19.95
C ARG A 740 27.16 -0.74 21.28
N ILE A 741 25.84 -0.49 21.32
CA ILE A 741 25.00 -0.67 22.51
C ILE A 741 24.96 -2.16 22.87
N ALA A 742 24.67 -3.06 21.93
CA ALA A 742 24.66 -4.51 22.17
C ALA A 742 26.01 -5.04 22.69
N GLN A 743 27.14 -4.53 22.17
CA GLN A 743 28.47 -4.85 22.71
C GLN A 743 28.66 -4.36 24.16
N LEU A 744 28.17 -3.16 24.49
CA LEU A 744 28.24 -2.61 25.84
C LEU A 744 27.32 -3.34 26.82
N GLU A 745 26.13 -3.76 26.37
CA GLU A 745 25.20 -4.58 27.15
C GLU A 745 25.80 -5.97 27.46
N LEU A 746 26.38 -6.65 26.46
CA LEU A 746 27.12 -7.90 26.66
C LEU A 746 28.32 -7.73 27.61
N ALA A 747 29.04 -6.61 27.53
CA ALA A 747 30.14 -6.31 28.44
C ALA A 747 29.65 -6.06 29.88
N LEU A 748 28.54 -5.33 30.05
CA LEU A 748 27.89 -5.10 31.34
C LEU A 748 27.35 -6.40 31.95
N GLN A 749 26.78 -7.29 31.14
CA GLN A 749 26.27 -8.58 31.58
C GLN A 749 27.41 -9.49 32.07
N ARG A 750 28.51 -9.62 31.30
CA ARG A 750 29.73 -10.31 31.75
C ARG A 750 30.31 -9.72 33.04
N ASN A 751 30.30 -8.38 33.17
CA ASN A 751 30.81 -7.71 34.36
C ASN A 751 29.90 -7.91 35.60
N LYS A 752 28.58 -8.03 35.40
CA LYS A 752 27.63 -8.45 36.45
C LYS A 752 27.85 -9.90 36.86
N GLU A 753 28.05 -10.81 35.91
CA GLU A 753 28.35 -12.23 36.19
C GLU A 753 29.67 -12.40 36.95
N GLN A 754 30.70 -11.62 36.62
CA GLN A 754 31.96 -11.59 37.37
C GLN A 754 31.78 -11.05 38.79
N ARG A 755 31.02 -9.97 38.98
CA ARG A 755 30.70 -9.44 40.33
C ARG A 755 29.83 -10.39 41.15
N GLY A 756 28.88 -11.09 40.52
CA GLY A 756 28.05 -12.10 41.19
C GLY A 756 28.83 -13.30 41.72
N LYS A 757 29.98 -13.63 41.11
CA LYS A 757 30.89 -14.69 41.58
C LYS A 757 31.88 -14.23 42.67
N GLY A 758 31.97 -12.93 42.94
CA GLY A 758 32.89 -12.34 43.93
C GLY A 758 32.35 -12.26 45.37
N PHE A 759 31.04 -12.44 45.58
CA PHE A 759 30.38 -12.35 46.89
C PHE A 759 30.03 -13.73 47.49
N GLY A 760 30.82 -14.75 47.17
CA GLY A 760 30.65 -16.13 47.68
C GLY A 760 31.74 -16.61 48.64
N ILE A 761 32.81 -15.83 48.86
CA ILE A 761 33.93 -16.17 49.75
C ILE A 761 34.43 -14.90 50.47
N LEU A 762 33.69 -14.47 51.49
CA LEU A 762 34.16 -13.76 52.70
C LEU A 762 32.98 -13.51 53.65
#